data_AF-A0A963Q5J7-F1
#
_entry.id   AF-A0A963Q5J7-F1
#
_cell.length_a   1.000
_cell.length_b   1.000
_cell.length_c   1.000
_cell.angle_alpha   90.00
_cell.angle_beta   90.00
_cell.angle_gamma   90.00
#
_symmetry.space_group_name_H-M   'P 1'
#
loop_
_entity.id
_entity.type
_entity.pdbx_description
1 polymer ?
#
loop_
_entity_poly.entity_id
_entity_poly.type
_entity_poly.pdbx_seq_one_letter_code
_entity_poly.pdbx_strand_id
1 'polypeptide(L)'
;SSWNGNAGAVTFVNPNAAPLLGSVGAGNSLVGASAGDQVGGSGVQNLFNGKALVLSPGWNGGMGAVTWFDTVNGTSGTVGAANSLVGSTAGDAVGSSGRTNAGNWIGIRSPNWDNGLITDAGAITWADAFNGITGAVSAANSLVGAAASDRVGTSGADFLSSTRSAVRTTGWGGGAGAVTWIDHAAPTVGVVTPLNSLVGSAPGDQVGSGGFSYGNGYVLLRSTSWSGNRGAVTWVDVGAPLTGVVSSANSLVGANPNDFVGSSGVSFMSNGNYYVRSTNFGGNAGAVSVGAAAGGISGVVSAANSLVGQNANDGYGGTVQEISGSRLLVRASNADSGGLSNNGRVHIYSGGAGGGGGPGGPLGGQAFSDNLASLITISPAQLTAILNTGTAVSLQANNDITLDVLSDIIVNNPSGTGGKLTLQAGRSIYLHSNIVTDGGDLDVIANELASNGVLTSHRDPGLAEIVMANGTRLDAGAGAVKLLLRDGAGRTGLQAAALGIQMRSISAGTLLARSDTGAVLIGAEAATAPSEIVVLGNASIIAKTSVSLLGGSAGAQALLSADGQITIASPDPLVDPAPILTLTNAGSSARIVNPPGTFPLILSGSQCIGCTVVSDFEITGANGSIIDVITSSLLTLQDNFPDVFKRQSADEDDEIGIDAGETCQ
;
A
#
# COMPACT_ATOMS: atom_id res chain seq x y z
N SER A 1 -38.82 10.80 43.36
CA SER A 1 -38.81 9.35 43.12
C SER A 1 -39.61 8.54 44.15
N SER A 2 -39.64 8.87 45.45
CA SER A 2 -40.36 8.07 46.48
C SER A 2 -41.85 8.40 46.69
N TRP A 3 -42.38 9.39 45.95
CA TRP A 3 -43.78 9.81 46.07
C TRP A 3 -44.77 8.71 45.62
N ASN A 4 -45.90 8.60 46.33
CA ASN A 4 -47.03 7.69 46.02
C ASN A 4 -46.60 6.23 45.76
N GLY A 5 -46.01 5.57 46.76
CA GLY A 5 -45.54 4.19 46.62
C GLY A 5 -44.40 4.06 45.60
N ASN A 6 -43.51 5.05 45.55
CA ASN A 6 -42.43 5.15 44.57
C ASN A 6 -42.87 5.28 43.11
N ALA A 7 -44.10 5.72 42.82
CA ALA A 7 -44.47 6.11 41.45
C ALA A 7 -43.58 7.25 40.94
N GLY A 8 -43.18 8.15 41.84
CA GLY A 8 -42.32 9.28 41.52
C GLY A 8 -43.03 10.40 40.77
N ALA A 9 -42.47 11.59 40.87
CA ALA A 9 -42.96 12.79 40.23
C ALA A 9 -41.82 13.80 40.03
N VAL A 10 -41.89 14.58 38.96
CA VAL A 10 -41.06 15.77 38.73
C VAL A 10 -41.99 16.96 38.50
N THR A 11 -41.82 18.00 39.31
CA THR A 11 -42.66 19.20 39.29
C THR A 11 -41.80 20.41 39.00
N PHE A 12 -42.18 21.20 37.99
CA PHE A 12 -41.54 22.48 37.73
C PHE A 12 -42.10 23.53 38.68
N VAL A 13 -41.22 24.30 39.32
CA VAL A 13 -41.61 25.43 40.17
C VAL A 13 -40.87 26.66 39.68
N ASN A 14 -41.62 27.63 39.12
CA ASN A 14 -41.06 28.91 38.72
C ASN A 14 -41.06 29.86 39.94
N PRO A 15 -39.89 30.24 40.49
CA PRO A 15 -39.82 31.10 41.67
C PRO A 15 -40.33 32.53 41.42
N ASN A 16 -40.46 32.93 40.15
CA ASN A 16 -40.95 34.25 39.75
C ASN A 16 -42.45 34.24 39.40
N ALA A 17 -43.10 33.08 39.43
CA ALA A 17 -44.54 32.95 39.22
C ALA A 17 -45.28 32.87 40.57
N ALA A 18 -46.62 32.91 40.52
CA ALA A 18 -47.43 32.62 41.69
C ALA A 18 -47.08 31.22 42.25
N PRO A 19 -47.14 31.01 43.59
CA PRO A 19 -46.81 29.72 44.19
C PRO A 19 -47.64 28.59 43.57
N LEU A 20 -46.99 27.47 43.27
CA LEU A 20 -47.69 26.27 42.83
C LEU A 20 -48.42 25.66 44.04
N LEU A 21 -49.76 25.67 44.02
CA LEU A 21 -50.61 25.18 45.10
C LEU A 21 -51.40 23.93 44.63
N GLY A 22 -51.69 23.03 45.57
CA GLY A 22 -52.46 21.81 45.33
C GLY A 22 -51.65 20.51 45.49
N SER A 23 -52.33 19.37 45.30
CA SER A 23 -51.68 18.05 45.34
C SER A 23 -50.85 17.80 44.08
N VAL A 24 -49.73 17.09 44.22
CA VAL A 24 -48.95 16.59 43.08
C VAL A 24 -49.79 15.59 42.28
N GLY A 25 -49.86 15.76 40.96
CA GLY A 25 -50.58 14.87 40.05
C GLY A 25 -50.32 15.19 38.58
N ALA A 26 -50.89 14.41 37.67
CA ALA A 26 -50.65 14.53 36.22
C ALA A 26 -51.04 15.89 35.62
N GLY A 27 -51.86 16.70 36.31
CA GLY A 27 -52.21 18.04 35.85
C GLY A 27 -51.11 19.10 36.05
N ASN A 28 -50.22 18.92 37.03
CA ASN A 28 -49.19 19.90 37.40
C ASN A 28 -47.77 19.35 37.44
N SER A 29 -47.61 18.03 37.30
CA SER A 29 -46.34 17.33 37.43
C SER A 29 -46.26 16.22 36.40
N LEU A 30 -45.03 15.86 36.03
CA LEU A 30 -44.76 14.62 35.33
C LEU A 30 -44.78 13.49 36.36
N VAL A 31 -45.67 12.51 36.22
CA VAL A 31 -45.89 11.47 37.25
C VAL A 31 -45.88 10.05 36.68
N GLY A 32 -45.53 9.09 37.53
CA GLY A 32 -45.76 7.66 37.26
C GLY A 32 -47.24 7.30 37.35
N ALA A 33 -47.64 6.26 36.61
CA ALA A 33 -48.99 5.69 36.69
C ALA A 33 -49.10 4.65 37.82
N SER A 34 -48.00 3.98 38.13
CA SER A 34 -47.94 2.80 38.99
C SER A 34 -46.89 2.94 40.09
N ALA A 35 -47.09 2.23 41.21
CA ALA A 35 -46.09 2.12 42.26
C ALA A 35 -44.78 1.53 41.69
N GLY A 36 -43.64 2.09 42.08
CA GLY A 36 -42.33 1.67 41.60
C GLY A 36 -41.88 2.26 40.26
N ASP A 37 -42.69 3.10 39.58
CA ASP A 37 -42.29 3.76 38.34
C ASP A 37 -41.06 4.67 38.49
N GLN A 38 -40.82 5.17 39.70
CA GLN A 38 -39.63 5.94 40.08
C GLN A 38 -39.36 7.12 39.13
N VAL A 39 -40.39 7.86 38.71
CA VAL A 39 -40.20 9.01 37.80
C VAL A 39 -39.20 10.01 38.38
N GLY A 40 -38.18 10.34 37.58
CA GLY A 40 -37.02 11.17 37.95
C GLY A 40 -36.04 10.49 38.92
N GLY A 41 -36.12 9.18 39.09
CA GLY A 41 -35.28 8.39 40.01
C GLY A 41 -33.79 8.48 39.76
N SER A 42 -33.37 8.67 38.51
CA SER A 42 -31.97 8.86 38.12
C SER A 42 -31.59 10.32 37.90
N GLY A 43 -32.45 11.24 38.36
CA GLY A 43 -32.22 12.68 38.32
C GLY A 43 -32.71 13.36 37.06
N VAL A 44 -32.51 14.68 37.05
CA VAL A 44 -32.86 15.59 35.95
C VAL A 44 -31.56 16.19 35.41
N GLN A 45 -31.32 16.02 34.11
CA GLN A 45 -30.12 16.51 33.44
C GLN A 45 -30.44 17.72 32.57
N ASN A 46 -30.03 18.90 32.99
CA ASN A 46 -30.24 20.12 32.21
C ASN A 46 -29.56 20.02 30.84
N LEU A 47 -30.26 20.49 29.81
CA LEU A 47 -29.75 20.71 28.46
C LEU A 47 -29.63 22.22 28.23
N PHE A 48 -28.97 22.60 27.15
CA PHE A 48 -29.03 23.97 26.65
C PHE A 48 -30.47 24.29 26.20
N ASN A 49 -30.83 25.58 26.13
CA ASN A 49 -32.08 26.06 25.52
C ASN A 49 -33.38 25.73 26.26
N GLY A 50 -33.36 25.74 27.60
CA GLY A 50 -34.60 25.64 28.39
C GLY A 50 -35.22 24.25 28.38
N LYS A 51 -34.42 23.21 28.14
CA LYS A 51 -34.84 21.81 28.23
C LYS A 51 -34.02 21.07 29.29
N ALA A 52 -34.55 19.96 29.78
CA ALA A 52 -33.85 18.99 30.60
C ALA A 52 -34.31 17.57 30.24
N LEU A 53 -33.49 16.57 30.58
CA LEU A 53 -33.90 15.17 30.51
C LEU A 53 -34.32 14.70 31.90
N VAL A 54 -35.50 14.12 32.02
CA VAL A 54 -35.91 13.39 33.22
C VAL A 54 -35.66 11.91 32.97
N LEU A 55 -34.74 11.31 33.74
CA LEU A 55 -34.36 9.91 33.60
C LEU A 55 -35.12 9.04 34.60
N SER A 56 -35.89 8.08 34.08
CA SER A 56 -36.76 7.20 34.86
C SER A 56 -36.56 5.73 34.46
N PRO A 57 -35.35 5.15 34.59
CA PRO A 57 -35.08 3.78 34.14
C PRO A 57 -35.89 2.71 34.89
N GLY A 58 -36.44 3.01 36.07
CA GLY A 58 -37.34 2.11 36.82
C GLY A 58 -38.79 2.08 36.31
N TRP A 59 -39.16 2.94 35.37
CA TRP A 59 -40.56 3.11 34.93
C TRP A 59 -41.16 1.80 34.38
N ASN A 60 -42.42 1.52 34.75
CA ASN A 60 -43.23 0.40 34.28
C ASN A 60 -42.54 -0.98 34.42
N GLY A 61 -42.07 -1.30 35.63
CA GLY A 61 -41.36 -2.55 35.91
C GLY A 61 -39.95 -2.60 35.30
N GLY A 62 -39.32 -1.42 35.12
CA GLY A 62 -37.98 -1.32 34.54
C GLY A 62 -37.93 -1.32 33.02
N MET A 63 -39.04 -1.08 32.31
CA MET A 63 -38.97 -0.72 30.88
C MET A 63 -38.17 0.57 30.68
N GLY A 64 -38.28 1.48 31.65
CA GLY A 64 -37.57 2.74 31.66
C GLY A 64 -38.16 3.78 30.71
N ALA A 65 -37.94 5.05 31.06
CA ALA A 65 -38.42 6.18 30.28
C ALA A 65 -37.46 7.38 30.38
N VAL A 66 -37.35 8.13 29.28
CA VAL A 66 -36.69 9.43 29.23
C VAL A 66 -37.65 10.47 28.68
N THR A 67 -37.90 11.52 29.47
CA THR A 67 -38.81 12.61 29.09
C THR A 67 -38.01 13.87 28.83
N TRP A 68 -38.27 14.52 27.69
CA TRP A 68 -37.81 15.89 27.44
C TRP A 68 -38.69 16.86 28.23
N PHE A 69 -38.09 17.44 29.27
CA PHE A 69 -38.74 18.32 30.20
C PHE A 69 -38.50 19.78 29.82
N ASP A 70 -39.58 20.55 29.67
CA ASP A 70 -39.50 21.98 29.43
C ASP A 70 -39.22 22.71 30.76
N THR A 71 -38.07 23.39 30.85
CA THR A 71 -37.67 24.11 32.07
C THR A 71 -38.14 25.57 32.09
N VAL A 72 -38.94 25.99 31.10
CA VAL A 72 -39.58 27.31 31.03
C VAL A 72 -41.04 27.21 31.46
N ASN A 73 -41.77 26.25 30.89
CA ASN A 73 -43.20 26.08 31.14
C ASN A 73 -43.53 24.89 32.05
N GLY A 74 -42.56 24.00 32.28
CA GLY A 74 -42.80 22.71 32.90
C GLY A 74 -43.39 21.70 31.92
N THR A 75 -43.17 20.41 32.20
CA THR A 75 -43.87 19.31 31.54
C THR A 75 -44.72 18.60 32.58
N SER A 76 -46.01 18.38 32.28
CA SER A 76 -46.93 17.62 33.12
C SER A 76 -47.60 16.49 32.35
N GLY A 77 -48.17 15.54 33.09
CA GLY A 77 -48.85 14.37 32.54
C GLY A 77 -48.32 13.07 33.12
N THR A 78 -49.01 11.98 32.84
CA THR A 78 -48.52 10.64 33.16
C THR A 78 -47.45 10.22 32.13
N VAL A 79 -46.34 9.63 32.58
CA VAL A 79 -45.28 9.15 31.70
C VAL A 79 -45.80 8.03 30.79
N GLY A 80 -45.49 8.12 29.49
CA GLY A 80 -45.77 7.07 28.51
C GLY A 80 -45.21 7.41 27.12
N ALA A 81 -45.40 6.52 26.14
CA ALA A 81 -44.83 6.66 24.79
C ALA A 81 -45.25 7.95 24.05
N ALA A 82 -46.35 8.59 24.44
CA ALA A 82 -46.81 9.84 23.83
C ALA A 82 -45.95 11.06 24.21
N ASN A 83 -45.30 11.05 25.38
CA ASN A 83 -44.52 12.18 25.89
C ASN A 83 -43.08 11.82 26.24
N SER A 84 -42.71 10.54 26.16
CA SER A 84 -41.41 10.03 26.57
C SER A 84 -40.89 9.00 25.58
N LEU A 85 -39.57 8.86 25.52
CA LEU A 85 -38.91 7.70 24.94
C LEU A 85 -38.99 6.55 25.95
N VAL A 86 -39.53 5.40 25.56
CA VAL A 86 -39.78 4.28 26.47
C VAL A 86 -39.25 2.95 25.94
N GLY A 87 -38.97 2.02 26.86
CA GLY A 87 -38.75 0.62 26.53
C GLY A 87 -40.05 -0.10 26.16
N SER A 88 -39.91 -1.31 25.64
CA SER A 88 -41.01 -2.22 25.31
C SER A 88 -41.05 -3.47 26.19
N THR A 89 -39.93 -3.81 26.85
CA THR A 89 -39.78 -5.02 27.66
C THR A 89 -39.34 -4.66 29.07
N ALA A 90 -39.90 -5.34 30.08
CA ALA A 90 -39.50 -5.12 31.47
C ALA A 90 -38.02 -5.47 31.66
N GLY A 91 -37.23 -4.51 32.15
CA GLY A 91 -35.77 -4.64 32.28
C GLY A 91 -34.97 -3.79 31.30
N ASP A 92 -35.60 -3.29 30.22
CA ASP A 92 -34.97 -2.46 29.18
C ASP A 92 -34.19 -1.26 29.76
N ALA A 93 -34.70 -0.72 30.87
CA ALA A 93 -34.12 0.36 31.65
C ALA A 93 -33.66 1.53 30.76
N VAL A 94 -34.53 2.01 29.86
CA VAL A 94 -34.21 3.08 28.92
C VAL A 94 -33.66 4.32 29.64
N GLY A 95 -32.50 4.80 29.17
CA GLY A 95 -31.77 5.93 29.74
C GLY A 95 -30.94 5.63 31.00
N SER A 96 -30.82 4.36 31.40
CA SER A 96 -30.06 3.94 32.59
C SER A 96 -28.59 4.36 32.59
N SER A 97 -27.98 4.54 31.41
CA SER A 97 -26.60 5.04 31.27
C SER A 97 -26.52 6.53 30.94
N GLY A 98 -27.62 7.27 31.08
CA GLY A 98 -27.67 8.71 30.82
C GLY A 98 -27.52 9.04 29.33
N ARG A 99 -26.87 10.17 29.04
CA ARG A 99 -26.73 10.71 27.68
C ARG A 99 -25.28 10.80 27.19
N THR A 100 -25.12 10.88 25.89
CA THR A 100 -23.90 11.32 25.20
C THR A 100 -24.27 12.36 24.13
N ASN A 101 -23.33 13.19 23.70
CA ASN A 101 -23.56 14.23 22.70
C ASN A 101 -22.87 13.85 21.39
N ALA A 102 -23.53 14.10 20.27
CA ALA A 102 -22.98 13.98 18.92
C ALA A 102 -23.41 15.21 18.11
N GLY A 103 -22.65 16.30 18.19
CA GLY A 103 -23.07 17.61 17.68
C GLY A 103 -24.31 18.11 18.43
N ASN A 104 -25.38 18.43 17.69
CA ASN A 104 -26.67 18.86 18.25
C ASN A 104 -27.58 17.68 18.66
N TRP A 105 -27.12 16.44 18.47
CA TRP A 105 -27.87 15.26 18.84
C TRP A 105 -27.51 14.78 20.24
N ILE A 106 -28.54 14.34 20.97
CA ILE A 106 -28.43 13.69 22.26
C ILE A 106 -28.64 12.19 22.06
N GLY A 107 -27.61 11.40 22.33
CA GLY A 107 -27.69 9.94 22.36
C GLY A 107 -28.11 9.45 23.73
N ILE A 108 -29.31 8.87 23.83
CA ILE A 108 -29.82 8.24 25.07
C ILE A 108 -29.32 6.81 25.13
N ARG A 109 -28.59 6.48 26.20
CA ARG A 109 -27.88 5.22 26.34
C ARG A 109 -28.65 4.22 27.21
N SER A 110 -28.98 3.08 26.61
CA SER A 110 -29.83 2.04 27.20
C SER A 110 -29.20 0.67 26.98
N PRO A 111 -28.08 0.33 27.65
CA PRO A 111 -27.34 -0.91 27.38
C PRO A 111 -28.07 -2.19 27.77
N ASN A 112 -29.16 -2.11 28.54
CA ASN A 112 -29.97 -3.27 28.93
C ASN A 112 -31.25 -3.39 28.08
N TRP A 113 -31.39 -2.60 27.02
CA TRP A 113 -32.57 -2.66 26.15
C TRP A 113 -32.62 -3.98 25.36
N ASP A 114 -33.78 -4.63 25.34
CA ASP A 114 -34.01 -5.88 24.63
C ASP A 114 -34.46 -5.63 23.18
N ASN A 115 -33.80 -6.27 22.22
CA ASN A 115 -34.21 -6.23 20.81
C ASN A 115 -35.19 -7.36 20.51
N GLY A 116 -36.46 -7.17 20.89
CA GLY A 116 -37.47 -8.22 20.83
C GLY A 116 -37.21 -9.30 21.87
N LEU A 117 -36.80 -10.51 21.44
CA LEU A 117 -36.45 -11.62 22.35
C LEU A 117 -34.95 -11.66 22.70
N ILE A 118 -34.16 -10.72 22.18
CA ILE A 118 -32.71 -10.69 22.37
C ILE A 118 -32.38 -9.84 23.59
N THR A 119 -32.06 -10.52 24.69
CA THR A 119 -31.81 -9.90 25.98
C THR A 119 -30.55 -9.03 25.99
N ASP A 120 -30.64 -7.82 26.55
CA ASP A 120 -29.53 -6.89 26.72
C ASP A 120 -28.76 -6.62 25.41
N ALA A 121 -29.46 -6.55 24.28
CA ALA A 121 -28.88 -6.15 22.99
C ALA A 121 -28.32 -4.71 23.07
N GLY A 122 -28.99 -3.86 23.85
CA GLY A 122 -28.65 -2.48 24.09
C GLY A 122 -28.99 -1.55 22.92
N ALA A 123 -29.10 -0.26 23.24
CA ALA A 123 -29.41 0.79 22.29
C ALA A 123 -28.74 2.13 22.63
N ILE A 124 -28.44 2.91 21.58
CA ILE A 124 -28.29 4.36 21.65
C ILE A 124 -29.34 4.99 20.75
N THR A 125 -30.31 5.69 21.34
CA THR A 125 -31.35 6.42 20.60
C THR A 125 -30.92 7.86 20.39
N TRP A 126 -30.97 8.34 19.14
CA TRP A 126 -30.59 9.71 18.82
C TRP A 126 -31.81 10.63 18.82
N ALA A 127 -31.73 11.72 19.57
CA ALA A 127 -32.77 12.72 19.68
C ALA A 127 -32.20 14.11 19.38
N ASP A 128 -32.98 14.93 18.68
CA ASP A 128 -32.63 16.34 18.50
C ASP A 128 -32.71 17.06 19.87
N ALA A 129 -31.70 17.88 20.19
CA ALA A 129 -31.64 18.52 21.51
C ALA A 129 -32.83 19.47 21.80
N PHE A 130 -33.47 20.02 20.77
CA PHE A 130 -34.57 20.98 20.91
C PHE A 130 -35.94 20.31 20.90
N ASN A 131 -36.18 19.45 19.92
CA ASN A 131 -37.47 18.80 19.69
C ASN A 131 -37.63 17.53 20.54
N GLY A 132 -36.52 16.92 20.94
CA GLY A 132 -36.51 15.64 21.66
C GLY A 132 -36.98 14.47 20.80
N ILE A 133 -37.33 13.37 21.47
CA ILE A 133 -37.92 12.20 20.84
C ILE A 133 -38.92 11.56 21.81
N THR A 134 -39.99 10.97 21.26
CA THR A 134 -40.98 10.17 21.99
C THR A 134 -41.25 8.87 21.24
N GLY A 135 -41.94 7.94 21.89
CA GLY A 135 -42.25 6.62 21.34
C GLY A 135 -41.35 5.52 21.89
N ALA A 136 -41.41 4.34 21.28
CA ALA A 136 -40.59 3.20 21.68
C ALA A 136 -39.18 3.26 21.06
N VAL A 137 -38.18 2.76 21.80
CA VAL A 137 -36.86 2.46 21.25
C VAL A 137 -36.99 1.38 20.16
N SER A 138 -36.33 1.58 19.01
CA SER A 138 -36.29 0.60 17.91
C SER A 138 -35.07 0.81 17.01
N ALA A 139 -34.79 -0.14 16.12
CA ALA A 139 -33.74 0.01 15.12
C ALA A 139 -33.97 1.19 14.14
N ALA A 140 -35.20 1.74 14.06
CA ALA A 140 -35.50 2.87 13.18
C ALA A 140 -35.01 4.22 13.74
N ASN A 141 -34.88 4.35 15.07
CA ASN A 141 -34.45 5.58 15.75
C ASN A 141 -33.17 5.41 16.57
N SER A 142 -32.63 4.19 16.62
CA SER A 142 -31.51 3.84 17.50
C SER A 142 -30.49 2.99 16.79
N LEU A 143 -29.22 3.13 17.20
CA LEU A 143 -28.19 2.13 16.97
C LEU A 143 -28.39 1.00 17.99
N VAL A 144 -28.58 -0.24 17.53
CA VAL A 144 -28.94 -1.38 18.40
C VAL A 144 -28.08 -2.62 18.16
N GLY A 145 -27.97 -3.46 19.20
CA GLY A 145 -27.39 -4.79 19.08
C GLY A 145 -28.30 -5.81 18.39
N ALA A 146 -27.74 -6.95 18.02
CA ALA A 146 -28.44 -8.08 17.42
C ALA A 146 -28.08 -9.44 18.06
N ALA A 147 -27.21 -9.46 19.07
CA ALA A 147 -26.95 -10.63 19.89
C ALA A 147 -27.14 -10.32 21.38
N ALA A 148 -27.39 -11.38 22.15
CA ALA A 148 -27.57 -11.25 23.58
C ALA A 148 -26.30 -10.66 24.22
N SER A 149 -26.48 -9.73 25.16
CA SER A 149 -25.37 -9.04 25.82
C SER A 149 -24.45 -8.24 24.89
N ASP A 150 -24.90 -7.83 23.70
CA ASP A 150 -24.18 -6.83 22.89
C ASP A 150 -24.00 -5.51 23.65
N ARG A 151 -25.02 -5.13 24.44
CA ARG A 151 -25.04 -3.96 25.33
C ARG A 151 -24.58 -2.66 24.65
N VAL A 152 -25.05 -2.41 23.43
CA VAL A 152 -24.83 -1.13 22.73
C VAL A 152 -25.27 0.02 23.63
N GLY A 153 -24.44 1.06 23.75
CA GLY A 153 -24.68 2.18 24.67
C GLY A 153 -24.02 2.05 26.04
N THR A 154 -23.25 0.99 26.31
CA THR A 154 -22.44 0.91 27.54
C THR A 154 -21.45 2.08 27.64
N SER A 155 -20.76 2.39 26.54
CA SER A 155 -19.84 3.54 26.44
C SER A 155 -20.54 4.76 25.83
N GLY A 156 -19.95 5.94 26.02
CA GLY A 156 -20.39 7.16 25.34
C GLY A 156 -19.92 7.19 23.88
N ALA A 157 -20.27 8.28 23.19
CA ALA A 157 -19.65 8.63 21.93
C ALA A 157 -18.31 9.35 22.18
N ASP A 158 -17.23 8.87 21.57
CA ASP A 158 -15.93 9.52 21.53
C ASP A 158 -15.96 10.61 20.44
N PHE A 159 -15.66 11.85 20.81
CA PHE A 159 -15.63 12.98 19.88
C PHE A 159 -14.39 12.88 18.97
N LEU A 160 -14.60 12.84 17.65
CA LEU A 160 -13.51 12.74 16.67
C LEU A 160 -13.23 14.08 15.98
N SER A 161 -14.28 14.82 15.62
CA SER A 161 -14.21 16.13 14.98
C SER A 161 -15.51 16.92 15.20
N SER A 162 -15.55 18.16 14.73
CA SER A 162 -16.78 18.98 14.74
C SER A 162 -17.95 18.33 13.99
N THR A 163 -17.70 17.39 13.08
CA THR A 163 -18.72 16.74 12.25
C THR A 163 -18.95 15.27 12.60
N ARG A 164 -18.10 14.66 13.44
CA ARG A 164 -18.16 13.21 13.66
C ARG A 164 -17.75 12.78 15.06
N SER A 165 -18.41 11.75 15.54
CA SER A 165 -18.09 11.00 16.75
C SER A 165 -18.02 9.49 16.46
N ALA A 166 -17.60 8.67 17.41
CA ALA A 166 -17.64 7.22 17.32
C ALA A 166 -18.22 6.57 18.57
N VAL A 167 -19.06 5.56 18.38
CA VAL A 167 -19.55 4.72 19.48
C VAL A 167 -18.73 3.43 19.49
N ARG A 168 -18.08 3.14 20.61
CA ARG A 168 -17.36 1.89 20.83
C ARG A 168 -18.17 0.92 21.69
N THR A 169 -18.44 -0.25 21.15
CA THR A 169 -19.14 -1.34 21.85
C THR A 169 -18.25 -2.58 21.82
N THR A 170 -17.26 -2.63 22.71
CA THR A 170 -16.28 -3.74 22.76
C THR A 170 -16.91 -5.09 23.12
N GLY A 171 -18.10 -5.10 23.74
CA GLY A 171 -18.87 -6.29 24.07
C GLY A 171 -19.71 -6.87 22.92
N TRP A 172 -19.87 -6.14 21.81
CA TRP A 172 -20.70 -6.57 20.68
C TRP A 172 -20.24 -7.91 20.09
N GLY A 173 -21.18 -8.78 19.71
CA GLY A 173 -20.92 -10.06 19.06
C GLY A 173 -20.18 -11.06 19.96
N GLY A 174 -20.50 -11.11 21.25
CA GLY A 174 -19.75 -11.93 22.22
C GLY A 174 -18.35 -11.40 22.51
N GLY A 175 -18.17 -10.08 22.41
CA GLY A 175 -16.87 -9.44 22.56
C GLY A 175 -16.03 -9.42 21.28
N ALA A 176 -16.61 -9.63 20.11
CA ALA A 176 -15.94 -9.30 18.85
C ALA A 176 -15.62 -7.80 18.77
N GLY A 177 -16.48 -6.98 19.37
CA GLY A 177 -16.35 -5.55 19.44
C GLY A 177 -16.73 -4.84 18.14
N ALA A 178 -17.22 -3.63 18.28
CA ALA A 178 -17.65 -2.78 17.17
C ALA A 178 -17.33 -1.32 17.43
N VAL A 179 -16.99 -0.60 16.37
CA VAL A 179 -16.90 0.86 16.32
C VAL A 179 -17.83 1.37 15.23
N THR A 180 -18.84 2.14 15.62
CA THR A 180 -19.79 2.75 14.70
C THR A 180 -19.53 4.25 14.61
N TRP A 181 -19.38 4.77 13.40
CA TRP A 181 -19.15 6.19 13.15
C TRP A 181 -20.49 6.93 13.20
N ILE A 182 -20.53 8.05 13.93
CA ILE A 182 -21.74 8.86 14.13
C ILE A 182 -21.54 10.21 13.46
N ASP A 183 -22.25 10.44 12.36
CA ASP A 183 -22.30 11.73 11.70
C ASP A 183 -23.17 12.71 12.49
N HIS A 184 -22.67 13.92 12.75
CA HIS A 184 -23.41 14.94 13.48
C HIS A 184 -24.56 15.56 12.66
N ALA A 185 -24.56 15.40 11.33
CA ALA A 185 -25.67 15.82 10.48
C ALA A 185 -26.81 14.78 10.49
N ALA A 186 -26.47 13.49 10.50
CA ALA A 186 -27.41 12.39 10.51
C ALA A 186 -26.83 11.18 11.28
N PRO A 187 -27.11 11.06 12.58
CA PRO A 187 -26.58 9.96 13.39
C PRO A 187 -26.96 8.59 12.86
N THR A 188 -26.01 7.66 12.90
CA THR A 188 -26.21 6.28 12.44
C THR A 188 -27.23 5.55 13.34
N VAL A 189 -28.24 4.96 12.70
CA VAL A 189 -29.26 4.09 13.31
C VAL A 189 -29.27 2.72 12.64
N GLY A 190 -30.01 1.78 13.22
CA GLY A 190 -30.11 0.41 12.74
C GLY A 190 -29.30 -0.58 13.58
N VAL A 191 -29.30 -1.83 13.14
CA VAL A 191 -28.52 -2.90 13.76
C VAL A 191 -27.03 -2.71 13.47
N VAL A 192 -26.17 -2.87 14.46
CA VAL A 192 -24.71 -2.89 14.28
C VAL A 192 -24.30 -4.07 13.40
N THR A 193 -23.64 -3.79 12.27
CA THR A 193 -23.16 -4.79 11.30
C THR A 193 -21.82 -4.34 10.69
N PRO A 194 -21.10 -5.23 9.97
CA PRO A 194 -19.94 -4.81 9.18
C PRO A 194 -20.24 -3.75 8.11
N LEU A 195 -21.50 -3.52 7.73
CA LEU A 195 -21.86 -2.53 6.70
C LEU A 195 -21.80 -1.09 7.23
N ASN A 196 -22.17 -0.89 8.51
CA ASN A 196 -22.22 0.44 9.13
C ASN A 196 -21.16 0.65 10.21
N SER A 197 -20.40 -0.40 10.55
CA SER A 197 -19.44 -0.39 11.65
C SER A 197 -18.17 -1.12 11.25
N LEU A 198 -17.06 -0.77 11.91
CA LEU A 198 -15.84 -1.57 11.91
C LEU A 198 -15.93 -2.59 13.05
N VAL A 199 -15.85 -3.88 12.75
CA VAL A 199 -16.13 -4.95 13.72
C VAL A 199 -15.05 -6.03 13.77
N GLY A 200 -15.04 -6.80 14.86
CA GLY A 200 -14.26 -8.03 14.97
C GLY A 200 -14.87 -9.16 14.14
N SER A 201 -14.02 -10.13 13.81
CA SER A 201 -14.40 -11.34 13.06
C SER A 201 -14.88 -12.47 13.97
N ALA A 202 -14.43 -12.47 15.23
CA ALA A 202 -14.70 -13.53 16.20
C ALA A 202 -14.91 -12.98 17.62
N PRO A 203 -15.66 -13.69 18.48
CA PRO A 203 -15.77 -13.37 19.90
C PRO A 203 -14.40 -13.18 20.57
N GLY A 204 -14.28 -12.16 21.42
CA GLY A 204 -13.05 -11.80 22.12
C GLY A 204 -12.10 -10.83 21.39
N ASP A 205 -12.34 -10.53 20.10
CA ASP A 205 -11.54 -9.56 19.32
C ASP A 205 -11.54 -8.15 19.95
N GLN A 206 -12.64 -7.76 20.59
CA GLN A 206 -12.84 -6.48 21.30
C GLN A 206 -12.35 -5.26 20.48
N VAL A 207 -12.78 -5.16 19.23
CA VAL A 207 -12.43 -4.02 18.37
C VAL A 207 -12.75 -2.69 19.06
N GLY A 208 -11.74 -1.81 19.11
CA GLY A 208 -11.74 -0.53 19.80
C GLY A 208 -11.35 -0.56 21.29
N SER A 209 -10.85 -1.68 21.82
CA SER A 209 -10.45 -1.80 23.23
C SER A 209 -9.35 -0.82 23.69
N GLY A 210 -8.48 -0.38 22.77
CA GLY A 210 -7.40 0.58 23.05
C GLY A 210 -7.76 2.05 22.81
N GLY A 211 -8.99 2.35 22.37
CA GLY A 211 -9.46 3.70 22.10
C GLY A 211 -8.79 4.38 20.90
N PHE A 212 -8.91 5.70 20.83
CA PHE A 212 -8.43 6.52 19.71
C PHE A 212 -7.18 7.34 20.08
N SER A 213 -6.34 7.61 19.09
CA SER A 213 -5.32 8.65 19.12
C SER A 213 -5.54 9.61 17.95
N TYR A 214 -5.47 10.91 18.21
CA TYR A 214 -5.92 11.96 17.29
C TYR A 214 -4.73 12.75 16.72
N GLY A 215 -4.76 13.06 15.41
CA GLY A 215 -3.74 13.90 14.80
C GLY A 215 -4.02 14.25 13.33
N ASN A 216 -3.82 15.52 12.97
CA ASN A 216 -3.83 16.04 11.60
C ASN A 216 -5.04 15.64 10.72
N GLY A 217 -6.24 15.53 11.31
CA GLY A 217 -7.47 15.17 10.59
C GLY A 217 -7.76 13.67 10.50
N TYR A 218 -6.86 12.84 11.05
CA TYR A 218 -6.97 11.38 11.09
C TYR A 218 -7.08 10.87 12.52
N VAL A 219 -7.58 9.64 12.67
CA VAL A 219 -7.56 8.93 13.95
C VAL A 219 -6.97 7.54 13.81
N LEU A 220 -6.27 7.12 14.86
CA LEU A 220 -5.68 5.80 14.98
C LEU A 220 -6.47 5.04 16.03
N LEU A 221 -7.25 4.06 15.56
CA LEU A 221 -8.05 3.18 16.40
C LEU A 221 -7.18 2.01 16.84
N ARG A 222 -7.09 1.78 18.15
CA ARG A 222 -6.36 0.65 18.72
C ARG A 222 -7.34 -0.42 19.20
N SER A 223 -7.11 -1.65 18.78
CA SER A 223 -7.85 -2.85 19.19
C SER A 223 -6.84 -3.83 19.78
N THR A 224 -6.32 -3.53 20.96
CA THR A 224 -5.14 -4.20 21.55
C THR A 224 -5.39 -5.66 21.91
N SER A 225 -6.65 -6.06 22.05
CA SER A 225 -7.07 -7.42 22.39
C SER A 225 -7.44 -8.28 21.17
N TRP A 226 -7.36 -7.71 19.97
CA TRP A 226 -7.83 -8.34 18.73
C TRP A 226 -7.21 -9.71 18.46
N SER A 227 -8.06 -10.67 18.11
CA SER A 227 -7.73 -12.03 17.69
C SER A 227 -6.79 -12.78 18.63
N GLY A 228 -7.14 -12.88 19.91
CA GLY A 228 -6.30 -13.54 20.90
C GLY A 228 -5.07 -12.70 21.26
N ASN A 229 -5.27 -11.39 21.44
CA ASN A 229 -4.23 -10.43 21.79
C ASN A 229 -3.11 -10.29 20.74
N ARG A 230 -3.35 -10.60 19.47
CA ARG A 230 -2.45 -10.16 18.38
C ARG A 230 -2.35 -8.63 18.37
N GLY A 231 -3.46 -7.97 18.67
CA GLY A 231 -3.60 -6.53 18.61
C GLY A 231 -3.72 -6.02 17.17
N ALA A 232 -4.38 -4.88 17.02
CA ALA A 232 -4.53 -4.20 15.74
C ALA A 232 -4.51 -2.67 15.93
N VAL A 233 -3.94 -1.97 14.95
CA VAL A 233 -4.06 -0.51 14.80
C VAL A 233 -4.65 -0.22 13.42
N THR A 234 -5.82 0.42 13.40
CA THR A 234 -6.51 0.82 12.18
C THR A 234 -6.35 2.33 12.00
N TRP A 235 -5.82 2.74 10.86
CA TRP A 235 -5.84 4.14 10.46
C TRP A 235 -7.20 4.48 9.87
N VAL A 236 -7.75 5.63 10.26
CA VAL A 236 -9.09 6.06 9.87
C VAL A 236 -9.05 7.52 9.43
N ASP A 237 -9.47 7.76 8.20
CA ASP A 237 -9.87 9.09 7.74
C ASP A 237 -11.18 9.48 8.40
N VAL A 238 -11.17 10.55 9.21
CA VAL A 238 -12.38 11.01 9.89
C VAL A 238 -13.42 11.51 8.89
N GLY A 239 -13.03 11.95 7.69
CA GLY A 239 -13.94 12.37 6.63
C GLY A 239 -14.66 11.20 5.94
N ALA A 240 -13.98 10.06 5.78
CA ALA A 240 -14.48 8.86 5.12
C ALA A 240 -14.08 7.59 5.92
N PRO A 241 -14.71 7.35 7.07
CA PRO A 241 -14.25 6.32 7.99
C PRO A 241 -14.56 4.90 7.46
N LEU A 242 -13.66 3.97 7.74
CA LEU A 242 -13.74 2.58 7.28
C LEU A 242 -14.83 1.79 8.02
N THR A 243 -15.61 1.00 7.28
CA THR A 243 -16.48 -0.05 7.84
C THR A 243 -15.99 -1.43 7.39
N GLY A 244 -16.55 -2.49 7.95
CA GLY A 244 -16.21 -3.88 7.61
C GLY A 244 -15.53 -4.61 8.76
N VAL A 245 -14.86 -5.70 8.45
CA VAL A 245 -14.18 -6.55 9.43
C VAL A 245 -12.71 -6.16 9.54
N VAL A 246 -12.19 -6.02 10.77
CA VAL A 246 -10.75 -5.80 11.01
C VAL A 246 -9.93 -6.97 10.48
N SER A 247 -8.93 -6.69 9.67
CA SER A 247 -8.00 -7.69 9.12
C SER A 247 -6.65 -7.06 8.77
N SER A 248 -5.68 -7.88 8.35
CA SER A 248 -4.39 -7.37 7.84
C SER A 248 -4.52 -6.53 6.57
N ALA A 249 -5.65 -6.57 5.87
CA ALA A 249 -5.86 -5.74 4.68
C ALA A 249 -6.07 -4.25 5.03
N ASN A 250 -6.74 -3.97 6.15
CA ASN A 250 -7.12 -2.60 6.55
C ASN A 250 -6.46 -2.12 7.83
N SER A 251 -5.74 -3.00 8.55
CA SER A 251 -5.14 -2.70 9.84
C SER A 251 -3.73 -3.27 9.93
N LEU A 252 -2.88 -2.62 10.71
CA LEU A 252 -1.60 -3.19 11.14
C LEU A 252 -1.87 -4.16 12.28
N VAL A 253 -1.56 -5.45 12.10
CA VAL A 253 -1.93 -6.52 13.05
C VAL A 253 -0.75 -7.36 13.50
N GLY A 254 -0.86 -7.98 14.67
CA GLY A 254 0.13 -8.98 15.12
C GLY A 254 0.13 -10.24 14.26
N ALA A 255 1.26 -10.95 14.25
CA ALA A 255 1.42 -12.24 13.58
C ALA A 255 0.91 -13.39 14.45
N ASN A 256 1.22 -13.32 15.75
CA ASN A 256 0.99 -14.37 16.73
C ASN A 256 0.17 -13.87 17.94
N PRO A 257 -0.60 -14.75 18.61
CA PRO A 257 -1.28 -14.40 19.85
C PRO A 257 -0.33 -13.76 20.86
N ASN A 258 -0.82 -12.76 21.59
CA ASN A 258 -0.05 -11.96 22.56
C ASN A 258 1.05 -11.06 21.97
N ASP A 259 1.00 -10.73 20.67
CA ASP A 259 1.86 -9.69 20.09
C ASP A 259 1.49 -8.27 20.56
N PHE A 260 0.22 -8.06 20.96
CA PHE A 260 -0.35 -6.80 21.46
C PHE A 260 0.03 -5.56 20.61
N VAL A 261 -0.08 -5.65 19.29
CA VAL A 261 0.27 -4.53 18.39
C VAL A 261 -0.44 -3.23 18.78
N GLY A 262 0.35 -2.15 18.95
CA GLY A 262 -0.11 -0.81 19.34
C GLY A 262 -0.44 -0.59 20.82
N SER A 263 -0.31 -1.61 21.67
CA SER A 263 -0.55 -1.50 23.12
C SER A 263 0.38 -0.52 23.82
N SER A 264 1.63 -0.41 23.35
CA SER A 264 2.64 0.51 23.90
C SER A 264 2.47 1.96 23.42
N GLY A 265 1.41 2.24 22.68
CA GLY A 265 1.03 3.57 22.24
C GLY A 265 1.36 3.87 20.79
N VAL A 266 0.75 4.94 20.32
CA VAL A 266 0.85 5.46 18.96
C VAL A 266 1.04 6.96 19.06
N SER A 267 1.96 7.52 18.27
CA SER A 267 2.27 8.95 18.33
C SER A 267 2.40 9.52 16.93
N PHE A 268 1.86 10.74 16.75
CA PHE A 268 2.02 11.51 15.53
C PHE A 268 3.37 12.26 15.53
N MET A 269 3.96 12.36 14.35
CA MET A 269 5.20 13.07 14.06
C MET A 269 4.89 14.47 13.52
N SER A 270 5.87 15.37 13.59
CA SER A 270 5.72 16.77 13.12
C SER A 270 5.43 16.91 11.63
N ASN A 271 5.78 15.92 10.80
CA ASN A 271 5.47 15.90 9.37
C ASN A 271 4.08 15.33 9.02
N GLY A 272 3.29 14.93 10.01
CA GLY A 272 1.97 14.34 9.82
C GLY A 272 1.91 12.82 9.88
N ASN A 273 3.03 12.12 9.69
CA ASN A 273 3.09 10.66 9.85
C ASN A 273 2.87 10.24 11.31
N TYR A 274 2.83 8.95 11.57
CA TYR A 274 2.76 8.41 12.92
C TYR A 274 3.61 7.17 13.06
N TYR A 275 3.94 6.81 14.30
CA TYR A 275 4.55 5.52 14.61
C TYR A 275 3.75 4.76 15.65
N VAL A 276 3.75 3.43 15.50
CA VAL A 276 3.11 2.46 16.38
C VAL A 276 4.19 1.72 17.14
N ARG A 277 4.09 1.69 18.47
CA ARG A 277 4.98 0.90 19.33
C ARG A 277 4.28 -0.38 19.77
N SER A 278 4.96 -1.50 19.56
CA SER A 278 4.47 -2.85 19.88
C SER A 278 5.56 -3.60 20.63
N THR A 279 5.84 -3.20 21.87
CA THR A 279 6.99 -3.73 22.65
C THR A 279 6.86 -5.21 23.00
N ASN A 280 5.65 -5.76 22.94
CA ASN A 280 5.36 -7.17 23.26
C ASN A 280 5.41 -8.09 22.03
N PHE A 281 5.53 -7.53 20.82
CA PHE A 281 5.59 -8.30 19.58
C PHE A 281 6.70 -9.35 19.61
N GLY A 282 6.42 -10.58 19.15
CA GLY A 282 7.41 -11.63 19.00
C GLY A 282 8.07 -12.07 20.31
N GLY A 283 7.29 -12.15 21.40
CA GLY A 283 7.83 -12.52 22.72
C GLY A 283 8.72 -11.42 23.31
N ASN A 284 8.27 -10.16 23.22
CA ASN A 284 9.01 -8.97 23.62
C ASN A 284 10.28 -8.67 22.80
N ALA A 285 10.44 -9.28 21.61
CA ALA A 285 11.41 -8.79 20.64
C ALA A 285 11.15 -7.30 20.33
N GLY A 286 9.87 -6.94 20.26
CA GLY A 286 9.39 -5.58 20.10
C GLY A 286 9.38 -5.15 18.64
N ALA A 287 8.51 -4.19 18.34
CA ALA A 287 8.43 -3.61 17.00
C ALA A 287 8.07 -2.12 17.02
N VAL A 288 8.57 -1.39 16.03
CA VAL A 288 8.15 -0.02 15.70
C VAL A 288 7.75 0.02 14.24
N SER A 289 6.53 0.49 13.96
CA SER A 289 6.00 0.63 12.59
C SER A 289 5.69 2.09 12.32
N VAL A 290 5.95 2.59 11.12
CA VAL A 290 5.70 4.00 10.77
C VAL A 290 4.67 4.06 9.65
N GLY A 291 3.53 4.72 9.88
CA GLY A 291 2.44 4.86 8.92
C GLY A 291 2.29 6.28 8.39
N ALA A 292 1.70 6.39 7.19
CA ALA A 292 1.59 7.65 6.46
C ALA A 292 0.40 8.43 6.98
N ALA A 293 0.52 9.76 7.01
CA ALA A 293 -0.62 10.62 7.33
C ALA A 293 -1.82 10.34 6.42
N ALA A 294 -1.59 10.28 5.10
CA ALA A 294 -2.62 10.21 4.07
C ALA A 294 -3.05 8.79 3.65
N GLY A 295 -2.44 7.74 4.21
CA GLY A 295 -2.72 6.36 3.79
C GLY A 295 -2.52 5.28 4.85
N GLY A 296 -2.06 5.66 6.05
CA GLY A 296 -1.85 4.70 7.13
C GLY A 296 -0.72 3.70 6.88
N ILE A 297 -0.81 2.58 7.60
CA ILE A 297 -0.04 1.35 7.37
C ILE A 297 -0.95 0.18 7.73
N SER A 298 -0.91 -0.88 6.94
CA SER A 298 -1.63 -2.13 7.19
C SER A 298 -0.74 -3.34 6.89
N GLY A 299 -1.22 -4.53 7.22
CA GLY A 299 -0.50 -5.78 7.08
C GLY A 299 -0.13 -6.40 8.42
N VAL A 300 0.38 -7.62 8.36
CA VAL A 300 0.95 -8.29 9.54
C VAL A 300 2.31 -7.64 9.85
N VAL A 301 2.54 -7.28 11.12
CA VAL A 301 3.83 -6.75 11.58
C VAL A 301 4.93 -7.77 11.26
N SER A 302 5.92 -7.33 10.50
CA SER A 302 7.08 -8.11 10.08
C SER A 302 8.24 -7.19 9.71
N ALA A 303 9.39 -7.77 9.37
CA ALA A 303 10.51 -7.00 8.85
C ALA A 303 10.20 -6.26 7.54
N ALA A 304 9.09 -6.55 6.83
CA ALA A 304 8.71 -5.83 5.62
C ALA A 304 8.15 -4.42 5.92
N ASN A 305 7.43 -4.26 7.03
CA ASN A 305 6.65 -3.05 7.33
C ASN A 305 6.93 -2.44 8.72
N SER A 306 7.70 -3.15 9.55
CA SER A 306 8.11 -2.72 10.89
C SER A 306 9.60 -2.97 11.16
N LEU A 307 10.22 -2.08 11.94
CA LEU A 307 11.49 -2.38 12.59
C LEU A 307 11.19 -3.37 13.71
N VAL A 308 11.61 -4.62 13.56
CA VAL A 308 11.37 -5.72 14.50
C VAL A 308 12.66 -6.15 15.20
N GLY A 309 12.55 -6.56 16.47
CA GLY A 309 13.62 -7.27 17.16
C GLY A 309 13.86 -8.64 16.53
N GLN A 310 15.11 -9.13 16.61
CA GLN A 310 15.49 -10.42 16.03
C GLN A 310 15.21 -11.55 17.00
N ASN A 311 15.46 -11.31 18.29
CA ASN A 311 15.31 -12.29 19.35
C ASN A 311 14.25 -11.83 20.37
N ALA A 312 13.63 -12.80 21.02
CA ALA A 312 12.72 -12.54 22.13
C ALA A 312 13.42 -11.71 23.22
N ASN A 313 12.71 -10.73 23.77
CA ASN A 313 13.19 -9.78 24.78
C ASN A 313 14.23 -8.73 24.34
N ASP A 314 14.52 -8.59 23.04
CA ASP A 314 15.36 -7.50 22.52
C ASP A 314 14.82 -6.10 22.90
N GLY A 315 13.49 -5.97 23.06
CA GLY A 315 12.85 -4.76 23.59
C GLY A 315 12.81 -3.57 22.63
N TYR A 316 12.70 -3.82 21.32
CA TYR A 316 12.57 -2.76 20.33
C TYR A 316 11.32 -1.90 20.58
N GLY A 317 11.50 -0.58 20.46
CA GLY A 317 10.43 0.39 20.66
C GLY A 317 10.14 0.72 22.12
N GLY A 318 10.96 0.26 23.07
CA GLY A 318 10.84 0.65 24.48
C GLY A 318 10.91 2.18 24.66
N THR A 319 11.82 2.83 23.94
CA THR A 319 11.83 4.30 23.78
C THR A 319 11.89 4.64 22.30
N VAL A 320 10.98 5.52 21.86
CA VAL A 320 11.02 6.12 20.52
C VAL A 320 10.96 7.63 20.70
N GLN A 321 11.87 8.36 20.06
CA GLN A 321 11.93 9.81 20.09
C GLN A 321 12.04 10.33 18.66
N GLU A 322 11.18 11.28 18.29
CA GLU A 322 11.36 12.03 17.04
C GLU A 322 12.57 12.96 17.15
N ILE A 323 13.49 12.87 16.19
CA ILE A 323 14.67 13.75 16.11
C ILE A 323 14.42 14.86 15.08
N SER A 324 13.73 14.53 13.99
CA SER A 324 13.24 15.47 12.99
C SER A 324 11.99 14.92 12.31
N GLY A 325 11.27 15.73 11.54
CA GLY A 325 10.00 15.36 10.91
C GLY A 325 10.01 14.05 10.11
N SER A 326 11.16 13.54 9.67
CA SER A 326 11.26 12.27 8.95
C SER A 326 12.12 11.21 9.65
N ARG A 327 12.57 11.46 10.89
CA ARG A 327 13.55 10.61 11.57
C ARG A 327 13.19 10.32 13.02
N LEU A 328 13.30 9.04 13.38
CA LEU A 328 13.07 8.56 14.74
C LEU A 328 14.35 7.95 15.31
N LEU A 329 14.62 8.22 16.58
CA LEU A 329 15.53 7.46 17.41
C LEU A 329 14.74 6.34 18.08
N VAL A 330 15.07 5.09 17.80
CA VAL A 330 14.48 3.91 18.43
C VAL A 330 15.54 3.25 19.31
N ARG A 331 15.25 3.09 20.59
CA ARG A 331 16.12 2.38 21.53
C ARG A 331 15.59 0.97 21.76
N ALA A 332 16.51 0.03 21.79
CA ALA A 332 16.28 -1.36 22.17
C ALA A 332 17.36 -1.72 23.21
N SER A 333 17.06 -1.54 24.49
CA SER A 333 18.07 -1.62 25.57
C SER A 333 18.69 -3.01 25.71
N ASN A 334 17.98 -4.05 25.26
CA ASN A 334 18.38 -5.44 25.40
C ASN A 334 18.63 -6.11 24.05
N ALA A 335 18.73 -5.33 22.96
CA ALA A 335 18.94 -5.92 21.65
C ALA A 335 20.24 -6.73 21.62
N ASP A 336 20.15 -7.96 21.11
CA ASP A 336 21.30 -8.77 20.76
C ASP A 336 21.89 -8.26 19.44
N SER A 337 23.21 -8.10 19.37
CA SER A 337 23.87 -7.63 18.15
C SER A 337 25.32 -8.09 18.01
N GLY A 338 25.73 -8.43 16.78
CA GLY A 338 27.10 -8.83 16.49
C GLY A 338 27.57 -10.07 17.26
N GLY A 339 26.64 -10.97 17.61
CA GLY A 339 26.91 -12.15 18.44
C GLY A 339 26.99 -11.89 19.94
N LEU A 340 26.78 -10.65 20.39
CA LEU A 340 26.71 -10.29 21.81
C LEU A 340 25.25 -10.24 22.27
N SER A 341 25.00 -10.76 23.47
CA SER A 341 23.66 -10.74 24.06
C SER A 341 23.42 -9.51 24.94
N ASN A 342 22.24 -8.92 24.83
CA ASN A 342 21.77 -7.77 25.63
C ASN A 342 22.72 -6.56 25.64
N ASN A 343 23.49 -6.35 24.56
CA ASN A 343 24.41 -5.21 24.49
C ASN A 343 23.70 -3.90 24.12
N GLY A 344 22.42 -3.99 23.75
CA GLY A 344 21.58 -2.85 23.46
C GLY A 344 21.91 -2.23 22.10
N ARG A 345 20.92 -1.54 21.54
CA ARG A 345 21.06 -0.88 20.24
C ARG A 345 20.24 0.40 20.18
N VAL A 346 20.78 1.39 19.47
CA VAL A 346 20.04 2.58 19.06
C VAL A 346 19.96 2.59 17.54
N HIS A 347 18.75 2.62 17.02
CA HIS A 347 18.47 2.80 15.61
C HIS A 347 18.07 4.24 15.33
N ILE A 348 18.59 4.79 14.24
CA ILE A 348 18.04 6.02 13.66
C ILE A 348 17.24 5.61 12.43
N TYR A 349 15.93 5.49 12.61
CA TYR A 349 15.01 5.29 11.52
C TYR A 349 14.99 6.57 10.67
N SER A 350 15.33 6.44 9.39
CA SER A 350 15.29 7.50 8.41
C SER A 350 14.53 6.96 7.20
N GLY A 351 13.22 7.20 7.15
CA GLY A 351 12.34 6.62 6.14
C GLY A 351 10.97 7.28 6.12
N GLY A 352 10.38 7.39 4.93
CA GLY A 352 8.95 7.69 4.79
C GLY A 352 8.09 6.60 5.41
N ALA A 353 6.79 6.83 5.47
CA ALA A 353 5.84 5.85 5.98
C ALA A 353 5.82 4.54 5.17
N GLY A 354 5.54 3.42 5.85
CA GLY A 354 5.30 2.10 5.25
C GLY A 354 6.45 1.08 5.32
N GLY A 355 7.61 1.41 5.91
CA GLY A 355 8.81 0.56 5.82
C GLY A 355 9.32 -0.01 7.13
N GLY A 356 9.43 -1.33 7.19
CA GLY A 356 10.13 -2.04 8.24
C GLY A 356 11.62 -2.06 8.00
N GLY A 357 12.34 -1.19 8.68
CA GLY A 357 13.80 -1.19 8.62
C GLY A 357 14.39 -2.11 9.65
N GLY A 358 14.37 -3.43 9.42
CA GLY A 358 15.39 -4.32 10.01
C GLY A 358 16.82 -3.84 9.67
N PRO A 359 17.89 -4.37 10.30
CA PRO A 359 19.18 -3.68 10.34
C PRO A 359 19.77 -3.47 8.95
N GLY A 360 19.78 -2.21 8.49
CA GLY A 360 20.37 -1.80 7.20
C GLY A 360 19.77 -0.54 6.56
N GLY A 361 18.53 -0.15 6.89
CA GLY A 361 17.90 1.05 6.33
C GLY A 361 16.41 0.88 6.09
N PRO A 362 15.75 1.84 5.40
CA PRO A 362 14.30 1.84 5.12
C PRO A 362 13.75 0.63 4.33
N LEU A 363 14.61 -0.28 3.87
CA LEU A 363 14.25 -1.57 3.23
C LEU A 363 14.81 -2.80 3.97
N GLY A 364 15.53 -2.62 5.08
CA GLY A 364 16.32 -3.68 5.71
C GLY A 364 17.41 -4.27 4.80
N GLY A 365 18.12 -5.28 5.30
CA GLY A 365 18.93 -6.15 4.44
C GLY A 365 18.02 -6.97 3.53
N GLN A 366 18.20 -6.82 2.21
CA GLN A 366 17.56 -7.65 1.18
C GLN A 366 18.64 -8.46 0.49
N ALA A 367 19.55 -9.07 1.25
CA ALA A 367 20.56 -9.97 0.72
C ALA A 367 19.99 -11.38 0.52
N PHE A 368 20.64 -12.23 -0.27
CA PHE A 368 20.23 -13.63 -0.43
C PHE A 368 20.13 -14.42 0.88
N SER A 369 20.88 -14.01 1.91
CA SER A 369 20.86 -14.59 3.25
C SER A 369 19.71 -14.11 4.12
N ASP A 370 19.02 -13.04 3.71
CA ASP A 370 17.95 -12.40 4.46
C ASP A 370 16.60 -12.97 4.00
N ASN A 371 15.64 -13.11 4.93
CA ASN A 371 14.24 -13.47 4.61
C ASN A 371 14.07 -14.74 3.74
N LEU A 372 14.85 -15.79 4.01
CA LEU A 372 15.13 -16.96 3.14
C LEU A 372 13.94 -17.72 2.51
N ALA A 373 12.72 -17.57 3.02
CA ALA A 373 11.53 -18.27 2.53
C ALA A 373 10.29 -17.37 2.42
N SER A 374 10.47 -16.05 2.55
CA SER A 374 9.37 -15.09 2.62
C SER A 374 9.22 -14.35 1.30
N LEU A 375 7.97 -14.16 0.85
CA LEU A 375 7.66 -13.15 -0.15
C LEU A 375 7.73 -11.77 0.51
N ILE A 376 8.59 -10.89 0.00
CA ILE A 376 8.72 -9.51 0.47
C ILE A 376 8.14 -8.56 -0.57
N THR A 377 7.17 -7.76 -0.17
CA THR A 377 6.58 -6.71 -1.01
C THR A 377 7.13 -5.35 -0.56
N ILE A 378 7.70 -4.61 -1.52
CA ILE A 378 8.21 -3.25 -1.31
C ILE A 378 7.39 -2.31 -2.19
N SER A 379 6.88 -1.22 -1.63
CA SER A 379 6.16 -0.24 -2.45
C SER A 379 7.15 0.59 -3.28
N PRO A 380 6.80 0.95 -4.54
CA PRO A 380 7.63 1.82 -5.37
C PRO A 380 7.94 3.16 -4.69
N ALA A 381 6.99 3.71 -3.93
CA ALA A 381 7.17 4.97 -3.19
C ALA A 381 8.33 4.92 -2.18
N GLN A 382 8.53 3.79 -1.50
CA GLN A 382 9.65 3.61 -0.57
C GLN A 382 10.98 3.58 -1.32
N LEU A 383 11.02 2.84 -2.42
CA LEU A 383 12.21 2.70 -3.25
C LEU A 383 12.60 4.04 -3.88
N THR A 384 11.63 4.74 -4.48
CA THR A 384 11.78 6.10 -5.02
C THR A 384 12.26 7.08 -3.96
N ALA A 385 11.73 7.04 -2.74
CA ALA A 385 12.17 7.96 -1.69
C ALA A 385 13.66 7.82 -1.35
N ILE A 386 14.20 6.60 -1.40
CA ILE A 386 15.61 6.34 -1.15
C ILE A 386 16.45 6.74 -2.36
N LEU A 387 16.06 6.29 -3.55
CA LEU A 387 16.78 6.57 -4.80
C LEU A 387 16.81 8.09 -5.10
N ASN A 388 15.77 8.84 -4.74
CA ASN A 388 15.74 10.31 -4.84
C ASN A 388 16.84 10.99 -4.00
N THR A 389 17.43 10.32 -3.01
CA THR A 389 18.56 10.88 -2.24
C THR A 389 19.91 10.66 -2.91
N GLY A 390 19.96 9.94 -4.04
CA GLY A 390 21.21 9.47 -4.64
C GLY A 390 21.77 8.20 -3.99
N THR A 391 21.08 7.67 -2.96
CA THR A 391 21.50 6.44 -2.27
C THR A 391 21.23 5.21 -3.14
N ALA A 392 22.23 4.37 -3.32
CA ALA A 392 22.07 3.10 -4.04
C ALA A 392 21.21 2.10 -3.26
N VAL A 393 20.40 1.33 -3.97
CA VAL A 393 19.60 0.23 -3.43
C VAL A 393 19.92 -1.06 -4.18
N SER A 394 20.11 -2.14 -3.42
CA SER A 394 20.24 -3.50 -3.95
C SER A 394 19.17 -4.39 -3.36
N LEU A 395 18.41 -5.07 -4.22
CA LEU A 395 17.39 -6.05 -3.86
C LEU A 395 17.85 -7.42 -4.35
N GLN A 396 18.02 -8.38 -3.44
CA GLN A 396 18.38 -9.75 -3.78
C GLN A 396 17.27 -10.72 -3.36
N ALA A 397 16.96 -11.70 -4.22
CA ALA A 397 15.98 -12.74 -3.92
C ALA A 397 16.46 -14.10 -4.42
N ASN A 398 16.33 -15.16 -3.61
CA ASN A 398 16.74 -16.51 -4.01
C ASN A 398 15.93 -17.04 -5.20
N ASN A 399 14.67 -16.61 -5.34
CA ASN A 399 13.77 -16.98 -6.42
C ASN A 399 13.66 -15.84 -7.44
N ASP A 400 12.59 -15.05 -7.37
CA ASP A 400 12.28 -14.04 -8.37
C ASP A 400 12.14 -12.65 -7.78
N ILE A 401 12.34 -11.64 -8.62
CA ILE A 401 11.94 -10.26 -8.34
C ILE A 401 10.90 -9.86 -9.37
N THR A 402 9.74 -9.36 -8.90
CA THR A 402 8.66 -8.89 -9.78
C THR A 402 8.36 -7.43 -9.48
N LEU A 403 8.37 -6.59 -10.51
CA LEU A 403 7.74 -5.27 -10.50
C LEU A 403 6.34 -5.42 -11.07
N ASP A 404 5.32 -5.30 -10.21
CA ASP A 404 3.92 -5.51 -10.58
C ASP A 404 3.39 -4.41 -11.52
N VAL A 405 2.28 -4.71 -12.20
CA VAL A 405 1.58 -3.75 -13.06
C VAL A 405 1.15 -2.50 -12.28
N LEU A 406 1.18 -1.34 -12.94
CA LEU A 406 0.80 -0.03 -12.36
C LEU A 406 1.63 0.38 -11.13
N SER A 407 2.83 -0.17 -10.98
CA SER A 407 3.72 0.05 -9.83
C SER A 407 5.01 0.76 -10.25
N ASP A 408 4.88 1.83 -11.03
CA ASP A 408 6.03 2.54 -11.60
C ASP A 408 7.02 3.03 -10.53
N ILE A 409 8.32 2.83 -10.79
CA ILE A 409 9.40 3.40 -9.99
C ILE A 409 9.88 4.65 -10.72
N ILE A 410 9.53 5.83 -10.20
CA ILE A 410 9.89 7.11 -10.83
C ILE A 410 10.78 7.89 -9.88
N VAL A 411 12.08 7.94 -10.16
CA VAL A 411 13.06 8.77 -9.46
C VAL A 411 13.09 10.14 -10.13
N ASN A 412 13.15 11.19 -9.32
CA ASN A 412 13.23 12.58 -9.72
C ASN A 412 14.11 13.31 -8.69
N ASN A 413 15.40 13.08 -8.80
CA ASN A 413 16.41 13.74 -8.00
C ASN A 413 16.67 15.14 -8.60
N PRO A 414 16.54 16.23 -7.84
CA PRO A 414 16.70 17.59 -8.39
C PRO A 414 18.06 17.89 -9.04
N SER A 415 19.08 17.07 -8.79
CA SER A 415 20.43 17.19 -9.38
C SER A 415 20.68 16.24 -10.55
N GLY A 416 19.69 15.42 -10.95
CA GLY A 416 19.85 14.44 -12.04
C GLY A 416 20.81 13.29 -11.70
N THR A 417 20.99 13.00 -10.41
CA THR A 417 21.87 11.94 -9.90
C THR A 417 21.08 11.01 -8.98
N GLY A 418 20.04 10.39 -9.51
CA GLY A 418 19.31 9.35 -8.79
C GLY A 418 20.22 8.21 -8.35
N GLY A 419 19.83 7.53 -7.28
CA GLY A 419 20.58 6.39 -6.76
C GLY A 419 20.62 5.22 -7.74
N LYS A 420 21.69 4.42 -7.68
CA LYS A 420 21.77 3.17 -8.43
C LYS A 420 20.74 2.16 -7.91
N LEU A 421 19.98 1.54 -8.79
CA LEU A 421 19.08 0.42 -8.47
C LEU A 421 19.66 -0.90 -8.98
N THR A 422 19.81 -1.88 -8.10
CA THR A 422 20.23 -3.25 -8.44
C THR A 422 19.13 -4.24 -8.09
N LEU A 423 18.65 -5.00 -9.08
CA LEU A 423 17.72 -6.12 -8.92
C LEU A 423 18.48 -7.41 -9.23
N GLN A 424 18.59 -8.32 -8.25
CA GLN A 424 19.42 -9.51 -8.35
C GLN A 424 18.67 -10.77 -7.90
N ALA A 425 18.22 -11.59 -8.84
CA ALA A 425 17.42 -12.78 -8.57
C ALA A 425 18.20 -14.09 -8.83
N GLY A 426 17.95 -15.10 -8.00
CA GLY A 426 18.49 -16.44 -8.18
C GLY A 426 17.82 -17.23 -9.31
N ARG A 427 16.61 -16.83 -9.72
CA ARG A 427 15.85 -17.36 -10.86
C ARG A 427 15.47 -16.24 -11.85
N SER A 428 14.31 -15.59 -11.74
CA SER A 428 13.80 -14.69 -12.79
C SER A 428 13.58 -13.25 -12.31
N ILE A 429 13.56 -12.31 -13.26
CA ILE A 429 13.10 -10.94 -13.02
C ILE A 429 12.00 -10.57 -14.01
N TYR A 430 10.86 -10.13 -13.49
CA TYR A 430 9.71 -9.70 -14.27
C TYR A 430 9.46 -8.21 -14.06
N LEU A 431 9.47 -7.42 -15.14
CA LEU A 431 9.33 -5.97 -15.13
C LEU A 431 8.01 -5.58 -15.81
N HIS A 432 6.93 -5.44 -15.04
CA HIS A 432 5.60 -5.16 -15.59
C HIS A 432 5.18 -3.68 -15.51
N SER A 433 6.09 -2.80 -15.10
CA SER A 433 5.86 -1.36 -14.98
C SER A 433 7.11 -0.55 -15.34
N ASN A 434 6.98 0.78 -15.38
CA ASN A 434 8.07 1.67 -15.76
C ASN A 434 9.12 1.82 -14.65
N ILE A 435 10.38 2.00 -15.05
CA ILE A 435 11.47 2.41 -14.15
C ILE A 435 12.16 3.64 -14.74
N VAL A 436 12.21 4.73 -13.97
CA VAL A 436 13.00 5.93 -14.25
C VAL A 436 13.97 6.13 -13.10
N THR A 437 15.29 6.14 -13.35
CA THR A 437 16.32 6.29 -12.31
C THR A 437 16.98 7.67 -12.29
N ASP A 438 16.63 8.56 -13.23
CA ASP A 438 17.09 9.96 -13.28
C ASP A 438 18.62 10.10 -13.17
N GLY A 439 19.34 9.44 -14.08
CA GLY A 439 20.81 9.44 -14.13
C GLY A 439 21.49 8.36 -13.28
N GLY A 440 20.76 7.68 -12.40
CA GLY A 440 21.28 6.53 -11.66
C GLY A 440 21.41 5.28 -12.51
N ASP A 441 22.41 4.44 -12.23
CA ASP A 441 22.56 3.15 -12.91
C ASP A 441 21.42 2.18 -12.56
N LEU A 442 21.07 1.30 -13.50
CA LEU A 442 20.13 0.20 -13.31
C LEU A 442 20.80 -1.14 -13.66
N ASP A 443 21.05 -1.97 -12.66
CA ASP A 443 21.55 -3.35 -12.83
C ASP A 443 20.38 -4.34 -12.63
N VAL A 444 20.06 -5.14 -13.64
CA VAL A 444 19.05 -6.21 -13.61
C VAL A 444 19.75 -7.54 -13.88
N ILE A 445 19.75 -8.41 -12.89
CA ILE A 445 20.59 -9.60 -12.86
C ILE A 445 19.72 -10.81 -12.48
N ALA A 446 19.58 -11.77 -13.38
CA ALA A 446 18.82 -13.00 -13.15
C ALA A 446 19.69 -14.25 -13.32
N ASN A 447 19.16 -15.38 -12.87
CA ASN A 447 19.86 -16.66 -12.79
C ASN A 447 21.23 -16.56 -12.10
N GLU A 448 21.32 -15.78 -11.02
CA GLU A 448 22.57 -15.47 -10.34
C GLU A 448 23.33 -16.73 -9.85
N LEU A 449 24.66 -16.68 -9.70
CA LEU A 449 25.51 -17.81 -9.30
C LEU A 449 25.38 -18.12 -7.80
N ALA A 450 25.59 -19.39 -7.43
CA ALA A 450 25.71 -19.78 -6.02
C ALA A 450 26.91 -19.10 -5.33
N SER A 451 28.01 -18.85 -6.07
CA SER A 451 29.18 -18.11 -5.58
C SER A 451 28.89 -16.64 -5.26
N ASN A 452 27.81 -16.08 -5.82
CA ASN A 452 27.37 -14.71 -5.56
C ASN A 452 26.30 -14.63 -4.47
N GLY A 453 26.10 -15.72 -3.72
CA GLY A 453 25.32 -15.74 -2.48
C GLY A 453 23.96 -16.41 -2.59
N VAL A 454 23.48 -16.79 -3.78
CA VAL A 454 22.19 -17.48 -3.91
C VAL A 454 22.23 -18.80 -3.16
N LEU A 455 21.27 -19.00 -2.25
CA LEU A 455 21.16 -20.23 -1.49
C LEU A 455 20.34 -21.28 -2.27
N THR A 456 21.02 -22.30 -2.77
CA THR A 456 20.41 -23.37 -3.60
C THR A 456 19.23 -24.06 -2.91
N SER A 457 19.22 -24.17 -1.58
CA SER A 457 18.09 -24.77 -0.85
C SER A 457 16.81 -23.93 -0.85
N HIS A 458 16.91 -22.64 -1.19
CA HIS A 458 15.79 -21.69 -1.21
C HIS A 458 15.50 -21.16 -2.62
N ARG A 459 16.17 -21.72 -3.64
CA ARG A 459 15.93 -21.43 -5.05
C ARG A 459 15.11 -22.57 -5.64
N ASP A 460 13.84 -22.28 -5.91
CA ASP A 460 12.87 -23.18 -6.51
C ASP A 460 13.33 -23.67 -7.88
N PRO A 461 13.03 -24.92 -8.28
CA PRO A 461 13.32 -25.38 -9.63
C PRO A 461 12.55 -24.56 -10.68
N GLY A 462 13.11 -24.45 -11.89
CA GLY A 462 12.48 -23.72 -12.98
C GLY A 462 13.47 -22.97 -13.86
N LEU A 463 12.99 -22.64 -15.06
CA LEU A 463 13.72 -21.82 -16.03
C LEU A 463 13.90 -20.40 -15.50
N ALA A 464 14.96 -19.73 -15.94
CA ALA A 464 15.23 -18.34 -15.61
C ALA A 464 15.07 -17.42 -16.82
N GLU A 465 14.57 -16.21 -16.59
CA GLU A 465 14.44 -15.18 -17.62
C GLU A 465 14.43 -13.77 -17.03
N ILE A 466 14.71 -12.79 -17.89
CA ILE A 466 14.45 -11.37 -17.63
C ILE A 466 13.39 -10.94 -18.64
N VAL A 467 12.20 -10.56 -18.18
CA VAL A 467 11.08 -10.22 -19.07
C VAL A 467 10.49 -8.86 -18.71
N MET A 468 10.22 -8.07 -19.73
CA MET A 468 9.57 -6.77 -19.63
C MET A 468 8.20 -6.77 -20.32
N ALA A 469 7.16 -6.29 -19.62
CA ALA A 469 5.80 -6.22 -20.17
C ALA A 469 5.67 -5.22 -21.32
N ASN A 470 4.70 -5.46 -22.20
CA ASN A 470 4.37 -4.53 -23.28
C ASN A 470 3.93 -3.16 -22.73
N GLY A 471 4.32 -2.07 -23.41
CA GLY A 471 3.97 -0.70 -23.03
C GLY A 471 4.76 -0.12 -21.85
N THR A 472 5.77 -0.83 -21.35
CA THR A 472 6.64 -0.35 -20.26
C THR A 472 7.98 0.20 -20.79
N ARG A 473 8.65 1.04 -19.99
CA ARG A 473 9.96 1.64 -20.31
C ARG A 473 10.94 1.58 -19.14
N LEU A 474 12.21 1.34 -19.45
CA LEU A 474 13.36 1.63 -18.58
C LEU A 474 14.02 2.93 -19.05
N ASP A 475 14.20 3.88 -18.14
CA ASP A 475 14.86 5.15 -18.43
C ASP A 475 15.90 5.48 -17.35
N ALA A 476 17.17 5.25 -17.68
CA ALA A 476 18.28 5.63 -16.84
C ALA A 476 18.85 7.02 -17.13
N GLY A 477 18.30 7.74 -18.12
CA GLY A 477 18.89 9.01 -18.58
C GLY A 477 20.35 8.81 -18.99
N ALA A 478 21.28 9.51 -18.33
CA ALA A 478 22.72 9.35 -18.54
C ALA A 478 23.34 8.12 -17.85
N GLY A 479 22.60 7.44 -16.97
CA GLY A 479 23.05 6.25 -16.23
C GLY A 479 23.16 5.00 -17.11
N ALA A 480 23.90 4.01 -16.65
CA ALA A 480 24.05 2.72 -17.34
C ALA A 480 22.87 1.79 -17.06
N VAL A 481 22.43 1.03 -18.08
CA VAL A 481 21.53 -0.11 -17.92
C VAL A 481 22.31 -1.40 -18.18
N LYS A 482 22.35 -2.28 -17.18
CA LYS A 482 22.95 -3.61 -17.28
C LYS A 482 21.89 -4.67 -17.13
N LEU A 483 21.80 -5.57 -18.09
CA LEU A 483 20.92 -6.73 -18.10
C LEU A 483 21.80 -7.96 -18.17
N LEU A 484 21.72 -8.83 -17.18
CA LEU A 484 22.59 -9.99 -17.09
C LEU A 484 21.79 -11.24 -16.70
N LEU A 485 21.68 -12.17 -17.65
CA LEU A 485 21.15 -13.50 -17.40
C LEU A 485 22.32 -14.49 -17.37
N ARG A 486 22.73 -14.90 -16.17
CA ARG A 486 23.88 -15.78 -16.00
C ARG A 486 23.55 -17.25 -16.27
N ASP A 487 24.57 -18.10 -16.22
CA ASP A 487 24.43 -19.55 -16.38
C ASP A 487 23.94 -20.27 -15.11
N GLY A 488 23.97 -19.60 -13.96
CA GLY A 488 23.60 -20.19 -12.67
C GLY A 488 24.59 -21.23 -12.17
N ALA A 489 25.87 -21.17 -12.57
CA ALA A 489 26.91 -22.12 -12.19
C ALA A 489 27.02 -22.34 -10.67
N GLY A 490 27.42 -23.57 -10.29
CA GLY A 490 27.46 -24.05 -8.90
C GLY A 490 26.20 -24.79 -8.43
N ARG A 491 25.35 -25.24 -9.37
CA ARG A 491 24.06 -25.92 -9.10
C ARG A 491 23.98 -27.27 -9.83
N THR A 492 23.09 -28.18 -9.38
CA THR A 492 22.87 -29.50 -10.00
C THR A 492 21.39 -29.66 -10.46
N GLY A 493 21.13 -30.27 -11.64
CA GLY A 493 19.78 -30.60 -12.15
C GLY A 493 19.24 -29.71 -13.30
N LEU A 494 17.94 -29.86 -13.67
CA LEU A 494 17.19 -29.12 -14.72
C LEU A 494 17.08 -27.59 -14.51
N GLN A 495 17.82 -27.05 -13.54
CA GLN A 495 17.72 -25.69 -13.02
C GLN A 495 18.57 -24.66 -13.80
N ALA A 496 19.21 -25.07 -14.91
CA ALA A 496 20.20 -24.29 -15.65
C ALA A 496 19.74 -23.81 -17.04
N ALA A 497 18.53 -24.17 -17.48
CA ALA A 497 18.00 -23.69 -18.75
C ALA A 497 17.34 -22.31 -18.56
N ALA A 498 17.71 -21.34 -19.39
CA ALA A 498 17.16 -20.00 -19.37
C ALA A 498 16.50 -19.68 -20.72
N LEU A 499 15.37 -18.98 -20.70
CA LEU A 499 14.65 -18.62 -21.94
C LEU A 499 15.32 -17.45 -22.65
N GLY A 500 15.92 -16.52 -21.90
CA GLY A 500 16.64 -15.37 -22.43
C GLY A 500 16.31 -14.06 -21.73
N ILE A 501 16.71 -12.97 -22.35
CA ILE A 501 16.38 -11.60 -21.96
C ILE A 501 15.38 -11.08 -22.98
N GLN A 502 14.22 -10.62 -22.54
CA GLN A 502 13.18 -10.02 -23.37
C GLN A 502 12.82 -8.63 -22.84
N MET A 503 13.28 -7.60 -23.55
CA MET A 503 13.09 -6.20 -23.17
C MET A 503 12.27 -5.44 -24.19
N ARG A 504 11.72 -4.28 -23.77
CA ARG A 504 10.96 -3.37 -24.62
C ARG A 504 11.73 -2.06 -24.81
N SER A 505 11.19 -0.96 -24.31
CA SER A 505 11.79 0.36 -24.45
C SER A 505 12.87 0.61 -23.39
N ILE A 506 14.07 0.99 -23.83
CA ILE A 506 15.21 1.29 -22.96
C ILE A 506 15.83 2.62 -23.39
N SER A 507 16.03 3.51 -22.42
CA SER A 507 16.76 4.77 -22.55
C SER A 507 17.90 4.75 -21.54
N ALA A 508 19.15 4.86 -22.01
CA ALA A 508 20.32 4.75 -21.15
C ALA A 508 21.54 5.49 -21.71
N GLY A 509 22.46 5.89 -20.83
CA GLY A 509 23.78 6.38 -21.20
C GLY A 509 24.66 5.29 -21.78
N THR A 510 24.60 4.08 -21.22
CA THR A 510 25.21 2.87 -21.81
C THR A 510 24.30 1.68 -21.59
N LEU A 511 24.34 0.71 -22.51
CA LEU A 511 23.57 -0.52 -22.40
C LEU A 511 24.49 -1.73 -22.48
N LEU A 512 24.46 -2.58 -21.45
CA LEU A 512 25.07 -3.91 -21.49
C LEU A 512 23.96 -4.95 -21.34
N ALA A 513 23.73 -5.76 -22.36
CA ALA A 513 22.82 -6.89 -22.28
C ALA A 513 23.58 -8.20 -22.54
N ARG A 514 23.68 -9.06 -21.53
CA ARG A 514 24.42 -10.32 -21.63
C ARG A 514 23.57 -11.50 -21.17
N SER A 515 23.50 -12.53 -22.01
CA SER A 515 22.96 -13.84 -21.63
C SER A 515 23.98 -14.96 -21.85
N ASP A 516 24.27 -15.71 -20.80
CA ASP A 516 25.18 -16.86 -20.84
C ASP A 516 24.48 -18.16 -21.28
N THR A 517 23.14 -18.18 -21.34
CA THR A 517 22.34 -19.39 -21.54
C THR A 517 21.18 -19.27 -22.52
N GLY A 518 20.76 -18.06 -22.89
CA GLY A 518 19.59 -17.80 -23.74
C GLY A 518 19.83 -16.69 -24.77
N ALA A 519 18.78 -16.35 -25.51
CA ALA A 519 18.80 -15.26 -26.50
C ALA A 519 18.64 -13.90 -25.81
N VAL A 520 19.07 -12.83 -26.49
CA VAL A 520 18.77 -11.45 -26.09
C VAL A 520 17.84 -10.82 -27.13
N LEU A 521 16.63 -10.51 -26.70
CA LEU A 521 15.59 -9.87 -27.48
C LEU A 521 15.32 -8.48 -26.88
N ILE A 522 15.51 -7.41 -27.66
CA ILE A 522 15.17 -6.05 -27.24
C ILE A 522 14.26 -5.44 -28.30
N GLY A 523 13.09 -4.98 -27.87
CA GLY A 523 12.00 -4.55 -28.76
C GLY A 523 10.93 -5.62 -28.92
N ALA A 524 10.05 -5.50 -29.91
CA ALA A 524 8.93 -6.43 -30.07
C ALA A 524 8.58 -6.77 -31.52
N GLU A 525 8.37 -8.06 -31.79
CA GLU A 525 7.90 -8.60 -33.08
C GLU A 525 6.37 -8.41 -33.27
N ALA A 526 5.63 -8.13 -32.18
CA ALA A 526 4.16 -8.08 -32.15
C ALA A 526 3.55 -7.00 -31.21
N ALA A 527 4.26 -5.90 -30.92
CA ALA A 527 3.74 -4.87 -30.01
C ALA A 527 2.67 -3.97 -30.64
N THR A 528 1.66 -3.62 -29.84
CA THR A 528 0.62 -2.63 -30.13
C THR A 528 1.00 -1.20 -29.73
N ALA A 529 2.22 -1.00 -29.21
CA ALA A 529 2.77 0.29 -28.76
C ALA A 529 4.23 0.42 -29.24
N PRO A 530 4.73 1.65 -29.49
CA PRO A 530 6.10 1.85 -29.98
C PRO A 530 7.13 1.36 -28.94
N SER A 531 8.12 0.61 -29.41
CA SER A 531 9.32 0.26 -28.64
C SER A 531 10.47 1.13 -29.13
N GLU A 532 11.15 1.83 -28.21
CA GLU A 532 12.26 2.75 -28.53
C GLU A 532 13.51 2.35 -27.75
N ILE A 533 14.64 2.23 -28.45
CA ILE A 533 15.95 2.00 -27.84
C ILE A 533 16.77 3.27 -28.08
N VAL A 534 17.02 4.02 -27.01
CA VAL A 534 17.84 5.24 -27.03
C VAL A 534 19.08 4.98 -26.20
N VAL A 535 20.24 4.88 -26.86
CA VAL A 535 21.52 4.76 -26.16
C VAL A 535 22.33 6.02 -26.43
N LEU A 536 22.57 6.81 -25.37
CA LEU A 536 23.33 8.06 -25.43
C LEU A 536 24.85 7.83 -25.47
N GLY A 537 25.32 6.59 -25.40
CA GLY A 537 26.71 6.15 -25.50
C GLY A 537 26.86 4.73 -26.07
N ASN A 538 27.76 3.93 -25.50
CA ASN A 538 28.09 2.60 -26.04
C ASN A 538 27.05 1.52 -25.68
N ALA A 539 26.85 0.56 -26.59
CA ALA A 539 26.00 -0.61 -26.37
C ALA A 539 26.77 -1.92 -26.62
N SER A 540 26.79 -2.83 -25.65
CA SER A 540 27.34 -4.18 -25.80
C SER A 540 26.24 -5.21 -25.61
N ILE A 541 26.01 -6.04 -26.62
CA ILE A 541 25.00 -7.09 -26.57
C ILE A 541 25.67 -8.43 -26.84
N ILE A 542 25.66 -9.29 -25.82
CA ILE A 542 26.31 -10.61 -25.83
C ILE A 542 25.23 -11.66 -25.59
N ALA A 543 25.03 -12.57 -26.54
CA ALA A 543 24.09 -13.67 -26.40
C ALA A 543 24.74 -14.97 -26.87
N LYS A 544 24.39 -16.08 -26.21
CA LYS A 544 24.90 -17.41 -26.57
C LYS A 544 24.25 -18.00 -27.82
N THR A 545 23.02 -17.58 -28.14
CA THR A 545 22.25 -18.14 -29.26
C THR A 545 21.98 -17.10 -30.35
N SER A 546 21.11 -16.13 -30.07
CA SER A 546 20.73 -15.07 -31.02
C SER A 546 20.56 -13.72 -30.32
N VAL A 547 20.78 -12.65 -31.11
CA VAL A 547 20.43 -11.27 -30.75
C VAL A 547 19.39 -10.79 -31.75
N SER A 548 18.26 -10.30 -31.26
CA SER A 548 17.22 -9.70 -32.08
C SER A 548 16.83 -8.32 -31.55
N LEU A 549 16.90 -7.34 -32.45
CA LEU A 549 16.49 -5.95 -32.21
C LEU A 549 15.27 -5.68 -33.10
N LEU A 550 14.11 -5.42 -32.48
CA LEU A 550 12.83 -5.38 -33.19
C LEU A 550 12.11 -4.04 -33.00
N GLY A 551 11.76 -3.37 -34.10
CA GLY A 551 10.97 -2.14 -34.12
C GLY A 551 9.46 -2.41 -34.31
N GLY A 552 8.62 -1.84 -33.45
CA GLY A 552 7.15 -1.87 -33.58
C GLY A 552 6.59 -0.80 -34.53
N SER A 553 5.30 -0.90 -34.86
CA SER A 553 4.57 -0.16 -35.91
C SER A 553 4.92 1.33 -36.07
N ALA A 554 5.10 1.76 -37.33
CA ALA A 554 5.21 3.13 -37.85
C ALA A 554 5.94 4.14 -36.93
N GLY A 555 7.27 4.19 -37.04
CA GLY A 555 8.09 5.25 -36.43
C GLY A 555 9.00 4.83 -35.27
N ALA A 556 9.15 3.53 -34.98
CA ALA A 556 10.17 3.07 -34.03
C ALA A 556 11.59 3.38 -34.54
N GLN A 557 12.36 4.14 -33.75
CA GLN A 557 13.75 4.50 -34.05
C GLN A 557 14.65 3.83 -32.99
N ALA A 558 15.69 3.12 -33.44
CA ALA A 558 16.83 2.78 -32.61
C ALA A 558 17.86 3.89 -32.85
N LEU A 559 17.89 4.90 -31.97
CA LEU A 559 18.80 6.03 -32.11
C LEU A 559 20.07 5.73 -31.31
N LEU A 560 21.16 5.43 -32.01
CA LEU A 560 22.49 5.33 -31.45
C LEU A 560 23.12 6.72 -31.44
N SER A 561 23.71 7.12 -30.32
CA SER A 561 24.38 8.42 -30.21
C SER A 561 25.73 8.47 -30.92
N ALA A 562 26.35 9.66 -30.87
CA ALA A 562 27.58 10.07 -31.55
C ALA A 562 28.73 9.05 -31.60
N ASP A 563 28.84 8.17 -30.61
CA ASP A 563 29.98 7.24 -30.43
C ASP A 563 29.58 5.75 -30.44
N GLY A 564 28.30 5.41 -30.66
CA GLY A 564 27.72 4.11 -30.34
C GLY A 564 28.17 2.94 -31.23
N GLN A 565 29.12 2.14 -30.76
CA GLN A 565 29.48 0.84 -31.35
C GLN A 565 28.56 -0.26 -30.80
N ILE A 566 27.96 -1.09 -31.66
CA ILE A 566 27.35 -2.38 -31.26
C ILE A 566 28.40 -3.48 -31.43
N THR A 567 28.85 -4.08 -30.34
CA THR A 567 29.68 -5.29 -30.39
C THR A 567 28.82 -6.51 -30.10
N ILE A 568 28.80 -7.45 -31.05
CA ILE A 568 28.14 -8.77 -30.90
C ILE A 568 29.24 -9.82 -30.81
N ALA A 569 29.31 -10.49 -29.68
CA ALA A 569 30.31 -11.51 -29.42
C ALA A 569 29.66 -12.73 -28.75
N SER A 570 30.23 -13.91 -29.00
CA SER A 570 29.94 -15.08 -28.19
C SER A 570 30.66 -14.95 -26.84
N PRO A 571 30.07 -15.38 -25.71
CA PRO A 571 30.75 -15.48 -24.42
C PRO A 571 32.00 -16.39 -24.46
N ASP A 572 31.99 -17.42 -25.30
CA ASP A 572 33.13 -18.30 -25.56
C ASP A 572 33.28 -18.58 -27.08
N PRO A 573 34.06 -17.75 -27.79
CA PRO A 573 34.17 -17.83 -29.25
C PRO A 573 34.90 -19.09 -29.75
N LEU A 574 35.48 -19.90 -28.87
CA LEU A 574 36.18 -21.13 -29.24
C LEU A 574 35.27 -22.37 -29.24
N VAL A 575 34.08 -22.28 -28.64
CA VAL A 575 33.23 -23.45 -28.35
C VAL A 575 31.77 -23.25 -28.75
N ASP A 576 31.29 -22.01 -28.80
CA ASP A 576 29.89 -21.68 -29.13
C ASP A 576 29.73 -21.29 -30.62
N PRO A 577 28.57 -21.58 -31.25
CA PRO A 577 28.26 -21.07 -32.58
C PRO A 577 28.25 -19.53 -32.59
N ALA A 578 28.64 -18.93 -33.72
CA ALA A 578 28.62 -17.48 -33.85
C ALA A 578 27.19 -16.95 -33.64
N PRO A 579 26.98 -15.95 -32.76
CA PRO A 579 25.66 -15.38 -32.53
C PRO A 579 25.14 -14.74 -33.82
N ILE A 580 23.89 -15.06 -34.15
CA ILE A 580 23.22 -14.49 -35.31
C ILE A 580 22.55 -13.18 -34.89
N LEU A 581 22.92 -12.07 -35.54
CA LEU A 581 22.17 -10.82 -35.50
C LEU A 581 21.01 -10.93 -36.49
N THR A 582 19.78 -10.92 -35.98
CA THR A 582 18.58 -10.86 -36.83
C THR A 582 17.92 -9.50 -36.66
N LEU A 583 17.87 -8.72 -37.74
CA LEU A 583 17.13 -7.46 -37.82
C LEU A 583 15.87 -7.71 -38.65
N THR A 584 14.71 -7.80 -38.00
CA THR A 584 13.43 -8.03 -38.68
C THR A 584 12.62 -6.75 -38.65
N ASN A 585 12.21 -6.27 -39.83
CA ASN A 585 11.34 -5.12 -39.98
C ASN A 585 9.90 -5.59 -40.28
N ALA A 586 8.90 -5.05 -39.57
CA ALA A 586 7.49 -5.31 -39.85
C ALA A 586 6.83 -4.22 -40.74
N GLY A 587 7.61 -3.23 -41.20
CA GLY A 587 7.17 -2.13 -42.07
C GLY A 587 8.17 -1.83 -43.20
N SER A 588 7.99 -0.72 -43.94
CA SER A 588 8.69 -0.47 -45.20
C SER A 588 10.18 -0.10 -45.08
N SER A 589 10.70 0.27 -43.89
CA SER A 589 12.12 0.67 -43.74
C SER A 589 12.62 0.58 -42.28
N ALA A 590 13.84 0.08 -42.07
CA ALA A 590 14.59 0.16 -40.81
C ALA A 590 15.89 0.93 -41.07
N ARG A 591 16.22 1.91 -40.23
CA ARG A 591 17.31 2.88 -40.46
C ARG A 591 18.31 2.85 -39.31
N ILE A 592 19.56 2.48 -39.62
CA ILE A 592 20.71 2.67 -38.72
C ILE A 592 21.37 3.99 -39.12
N VAL A 593 21.35 4.99 -38.24
CA VAL A 593 21.89 6.32 -38.52
C VAL A 593 23.25 6.45 -37.84
N ASN A 594 24.33 6.47 -38.62
CA ASN A 594 25.65 6.86 -38.11
C ASN A 594 25.74 8.40 -38.09
N PRO A 595 25.91 9.06 -36.93
CA PRO A 595 26.02 10.51 -36.85
C PRO A 595 27.31 11.07 -37.49
N PRO A 596 27.38 12.38 -37.76
CA PRO A 596 28.50 12.98 -38.49
C PRO A 596 29.82 12.92 -37.70
N GLY A 597 30.88 12.40 -38.32
CA GLY A 597 32.26 12.47 -37.79
C GLY A 597 32.80 11.19 -37.14
N THR A 598 32.04 10.10 -37.14
CA THR A 598 32.45 8.83 -36.50
C THR A 598 32.93 7.77 -37.49
N PHE A 599 33.94 7.01 -37.05
CA PHE A 599 34.59 5.89 -37.73
C PHE A 599 33.61 4.84 -38.31
N PRO A 600 34.03 3.98 -39.27
CA PRO A 600 33.15 2.99 -39.88
C PRO A 600 32.45 2.10 -38.85
N LEU A 601 31.21 1.71 -39.15
CA LEU A 601 30.45 0.71 -38.39
C LEU A 601 31.18 -0.64 -38.47
N ILE A 602 31.94 -1.02 -37.44
CA ILE A 602 32.66 -2.29 -37.41
C ILE A 602 31.72 -3.38 -36.87
N LEU A 603 31.20 -4.23 -37.77
CA LEU A 603 30.56 -5.49 -37.42
C LEU A 603 31.65 -6.56 -37.22
N SER A 604 32.27 -6.61 -36.04
CA SER A 604 33.33 -7.59 -35.75
C SER A 604 32.73 -8.91 -35.28
N GLY A 605 32.39 -9.78 -36.24
CA GLY A 605 32.06 -11.19 -36.02
C GLY A 605 32.83 -12.07 -37.00
N SER A 606 33.54 -13.09 -36.50
CA SER A 606 34.12 -14.13 -37.35
C SER A 606 33.00 -14.96 -37.96
N GLN A 607 32.80 -14.80 -39.27
CA GLN A 607 31.84 -15.52 -40.13
C GLN A 607 30.37 -15.17 -39.90
N CYS A 608 29.89 -14.15 -40.63
CA CYS A 608 28.47 -13.91 -40.82
C CYS A 608 27.93 -14.93 -41.84
N ILE A 609 27.56 -16.14 -41.39
CA ILE A 609 26.91 -17.14 -42.25
C ILE A 609 25.40 -16.84 -42.24
N GLY A 610 24.95 -16.08 -43.24
CA GLY A 610 23.52 -15.90 -43.54
C GLY A 610 22.85 -14.66 -42.93
N CYS A 611 23.27 -13.45 -43.31
CA CYS A 611 22.36 -12.30 -43.26
C CYS A 611 21.26 -12.49 -44.31
N THR A 612 20.05 -12.85 -43.89
CA THR A 612 18.88 -12.79 -44.77
C THR A 612 18.30 -11.39 -44.64
N VAL A 613 18.60 -10.51 -45.59
CA VAL A 613 18.04 -9.15 -45.65
C VAL A 613 16.62 -9.26 -46.18
N VAL A 614 15.63 -9.07 -45.32
CA VAL A 614 14.22 -9.08 -45.69
C VAL A 614 13.72 -7.64 -45.62
N SER A 615 13.63 -6.98 -46.78
CA SER A 615 13.24 -5.57 -47.06
C SER A 615 14.30 -4.47 -46.86
N ASP A 616 14.06 -3.34 -47.53
CA ASP A 616 14.99 -2.22 -47.76
C ASP A 616 15.60 -1.66 -46.46
N PHE A 617 16.87 -2.00 -46.21
CA PHE A 617 17.70 -1.31 -45.22
C PHE A 617 18.43 -0.16 -45.90
N GLU A 618 18.22 1.07 -45.41
CA GLU A 618 19.01 2.23 -45.81
C GLU A 618 20.16 2.40 -44.81
N ILE A 619 21.37 2.01 -45.20
CA ILE A 619 22.60 2.34 -44.47
C ILE A 619 23.20 3.58 -45.13
N THR A 620 22.68 4.76 -44.78
CA THR A 620 23.20 6.03 -45.30
C THR A 620 24.42 6.47 -44.49
N GLY A 621 25.59 6.51 -45.13
CA GLY A 621 26.62 7.47 -44.75
C GLY A 621 26.13 8.90 -45.07
N ALA A 622 26.60 9.90 -44.33
CA ALA A 622 26.05 11.27 -44.34
C ALA A 622 26.05 12.01 -45.69
N ASN A 623 26.57 11.41 -46.77
CA ASN A 623 26.60 11.98 -48.12
C ASN A 623 25.77 11.19 -49.16
N GLY A 624 24.96 10.21 -48.76
CA GLY A 624 24.19 9.38 -49.69
C GLY A 624 25.01 8.29 -50.40
N SER A 625 26.25 8.06 -49.98
CA SER A 625 27.06 6.92 -50.41
C SER A 625 26.71 5.66 -49.62
N ILE A 626 26.52 4.55 -50.34
CA ILE A 626 26.39 3.20 -49.79
C ILE A 626 27.64 2.88 -48.97
N ILE A 627 27.47 2.37 -47.75
CA ILE A 627 28.59 1.93 -46.92
C ILE A 627 29.28 0.73 -47.57
N ASP A 628 30.60 0.83 -47.75
CA ASP A 628 31.44 -0.26 -48.23
C ASP A 628 31.48 -1.37 -47.17
N VAL A 629 30.79 -2.48 -47.43
CA VAL A 629 30.81 -3.68 -46.58
C VAL A 629 32.11 -4.41 -46.88
N ILE A 630 33.16 -4.11 -46.11
CA ILE A 630 34.43 -4.85 -46.21
C ILE A 630 34.22 -6.23 -45.58
N THR A 631 33.77 -7.20 -46.37
CA THR A 631 33.93 -8.62 -46.05
C THR A 631 34.60 -9.32 -47.22
N SER A 632 35.77 -9.90 -46.97
CA SER A 632 36.30 -10.95 -47.82
C SER A 632 35.34 -12.14 -47.77
N SER A 633 34.65 -12.38 -48.90
CA SER A 633 33.96 -13.62 -49.32
C SER A 633 32.42 -13.65 -49.23
N LEU A 634 31.82 -13.67 -50.43
CA LEU A 634 30.48 -14.14 -50.85
C LEU A 634 29.23 -13.48 -50.22
N LEU A 635 28.71 -12.46 -50.92
CA LEU A 635 27.28 -12.15 -50.92
C LEU A 635 26.61 -13.02 -52.01
N THR A 636 25.59 -13.80 -51.64
CA THR A 636 24.75 -14.51 -52.62
C THR A 636 23.42 -13.77 -52.71
N LEU A 637 23.18 -13.05 -53.80
CA LEU A 637 21.87 -12.43 -54.06
C LEU A 637 20.95 -13.48 -54.68
N GLN A 638 19.70 -13.54 -54.22
CA GLN A 638 18.68 -14.43 -54.78
C GLN A 638 18.00 -13.74 -55.99
N ASP A 639 17.82 -14.49 -57.08
CA ASP A 639 17.23 -14.01 -58.34
C ASP A 639 15.82 -13.45 -58.15
N ASN A 640 15.67 -12.12 -58.30
CA ASN A 640 14.54 -11.37 -58.88
C ASN A 640 14.48 -9.94 -58.29
N PHE A 641 15.19 -9.00 -58.91
CA PHE A 641 14.92 -7.56 -58.75
C PHE A 641 14.43 -6.99 -60.09
N PRO A 642 13.31 -6.26 -60.13
CA PRO A 642 12.94 -5.45 -61.28
C PRO A 642 13.74 -4.13 -61.30
N ASP A 643 14.21 -3.77 -62.49
CA ASP A 643 15.05 -2.63 -62.86
C ASP A 643 14.72 -1.28 -62.18
N VAL A 644 15.70 -0.69 -61.48
CA VAL A 644 15.88 0.78 -61.43
C VAL A 644 17.37 1.15 -61.33
N PHE A 645 18.09 1.14 -62.45
CA PHE A 645 19.24 2.04 -62.64
C PHE A 645 18.86 3.04 -63.74
N LYS A 646 18.58 4.29 -63.36
CA LYS A 646 18.47 5.38 -64.33
C LYS A 646 19.86 5.82 -64.76
N ARG A 647 20.23 5.51 -66.00
CA ARG A 647 21.23 6.26 -66.76
C ARG A 647 20.69 7.67 -67.02
N GLN A 648 21.47 8.70 -66.71
CA GLN A 648 21.32 10.02 -67.30
C GLN A 648 22.48 10.19 -68.28
N SER A 649 22.21 10.09 -69.59
CA SER A 649 23.20 10.26 -70.66
C SER A 649 22.97 11.55 -71.44
N ALA A 650 24.06 12.24 -71.76
CA ALA A 650 24.36 13.01 -72.97
C ALA A 650 25.74 13.64 -72.69
N ASP A 651 26.86 13.08 -73.15
CA ASP A 651 27.30 13.12 -74.54
C ASP A 651 28.29 11.97 -74.88
N GLU A 652 28.63 11.90 -76.17
CA GLU A 652 29.22 10.81 -76.95
C GLU A 652 30.63 10.32 -76.51
N ASP A 653 30.85 9.02 -76.76
CA ASP A 653 32.12 8.31 -76.97
C ASP A 653 33.32 8.66 -76.06
N ASP A 654 33.54 7.85 -75.02
CA ASP A 654 34.90 7.48 -74.57
C ASP A 654 34.87 6.23 -73.68
N GLU A 655 35.58 5.17 -74.09
CA GLU A 655 35.96 4.05 -73.24
C GLU A 655 37.01 4.55 -72.22
N ILE A 656 36.68 4.56 -70.93
CA ILE A 656 37.68 4.72 -69.87
C ILE A 656 38.12 3.31 -69.43
N GLY A 657 39.24 2.85 -69.98
CA GLY A 657 40.00 1.74 -69.42
C GLY A 657 40.78 2.22 -68.18
N ILE A 658 40.58 1.57 -67.04
CA ILE A 658 41.37 1.82 -65.82
C ILE A 658 42.36 0.68 -65.67
N ASP A 659 43.66 1.00 -65.79
CA ASP A 659 44.75 0.06 -65.51
C ASP A 659 44.94 -0.12 -63.99
N ALA A 660 45.46 -1.29 -63.61
CA ALA A 660 45.64 -1.69 -62.22
C ALA A 660 46.62 -0.77 -61.48
N GLY A 661 46.07 0.13 -60.65
CA GLY A 661 46.85 0.96 -59.73
C GLY A 661 46.35 2.38 -59.45
N GLU A 662 45.30 2.86 -60.11
CA GLU A 662 44.77 4.20 -59.84
C GLU A 662 43.46 4.19 -59.03
N THR A 663 43.37 5.09 -58.06
CA THR A 663 42.13 5.45 -57.35
C THR A 663 41.45 6.60 -58.08
N CYS A 664 40.25 6.37 -58.59
CA CYS A 664 39.37 7.42 -59.11
C CYS A 664 38.75 8.20 -57.94
N GLN A 665 38.83 9.53 -57.96
CA GLN A 665 38.06 10.39 -57.04
C GLN A 665 36.61 10.51 -57.48
#